data_AF-A0A0K9P4P4-F1
#
_entry.id   AF-A0A0K9P4P4-F1
#
_cell.length_a   1.000
_cell.length_b   1.000
_cell.length_c   1.000
_cell.angle_alpha   90.00
_cell.angle_beta   90.00
_cell.angle_gamma   90.00
#
_symmetry.space_group_name_H-M   'P 1'
#
loop_
_entity.id
_entity.type
_entity.pdbx_description
1 polymer ?
#
loop_
_entity_poly.entity_id
_entity_poly.type
_entity_poly.pdbx_seq_one_letter_code
_entity_poly.pdbx_strand_id
1 'polypeptide(L)'
;MSFFLELLSSLMFLLPLSSLAGITQEYICGSNNYTVNSTFDTNLQLIFESLASNINTTGFFNDTKGLSSERVYGLAMCRGDISTVDCQTCLNTSIQQIVQKCPNHKSPIIWEVDECLLRYSDENFFGKVTEDTILIWNNNNVTNSTIFNQNLEILLDGIIKRAAYGPRQLSYPLLFVVNETSNYLPFQSIYGLAQCTRDLSEDDCNSCLTNQLQYIPKTFNGKIGAKLLSGSCIIRYEMYPFYKASQPLQEAPSPIVQRSNGSAGARKKKNSKTTIIAVAILVPIGGLTVLFLFCCFCRIKRKKTRNYEKASDSMEILDNESRIFDLATIKLVTDNFSEANKLGEGGFGSVYKGTLTDGRDIAVKRLSSNSKQGIQEFKNEISLLIKLQHRNLVRILGFCLEDDEKLLIYEYIHNKSLDTILKDPIKRQQLDWGQRYNIIGGIAKGLLYLHEESQVKIIHRDLKASNILLDSELNSKITDFGLARIFDIDQTRAVTDRIAGTFGYMAPEYVRRGHFSSKSDVYSFGILIIEIISGRMNNNNDDDDDLLTYVWEHWRKKSISNIVDSTMGNNYPINEASRCIEIGLLCLQEAPDDRITMSTVMVMLSGYSVTFNAPSKPAFLSRTVGDIPIDEGNRSSGYSQSHILRDKDGNELSITDLTLR
;
A
#
# COMPACT_ATOMS: atom_id res chain seq x y z
N MET A 1 1.17 29.68 -41.13
CA MET A 1 1.57 28.33 -40.68
C MET A 1 2.03 28.27 -39.22
N SER A 2 2.63 29.33 -38.64
CA SER A 2 3.06 29.29 -37.22
C SER A 2 1.91 29.25 -36.20
N PHE A 3 0.79 29.93 -36.47
CA PHE A 3 -0.37 29.95 -35.57
C PHE A 3 -1.18 28.63 -35.52
N PHE A 4 -1.06 27.80 -36.56
CA PHE A 4 -1.77 26.51 -36.63
C PHE A 4 -1.01 25.38 -35.90
N LEU A 5 0.31 25.55 -35.73
CA LEU A 5 1.16 24.60 -35.02
C LEU A 5 1.11 24.79 -33.49
N GLU A 6 0.90 26.02 -33.02
CA GLU A 6 0.72 26.26 -31.58
C GLU A 6 -0.64 25.78 -31.06
N LEU A 7 -1.70 25.85 -31.88
CA LEU A 7 -3.03 25.36 -31.48
C LEU A 7 -3.09 23.82 -31.37
N LEU A 8 -2.27 23.11 -32.16
CA LEU A 8 -2.12 21.64 -32.11
C LEU A 8 -1.27 21.17 -30.92
N SER A 9 -0.36 22.02 -30.43
CA SER A 9 0.42 21.78 -29.21
C SER A 9 -0.45 21.85 -27.95
N SER A 10 -1.39 22.80 -27.89
CA SER A 10 -2.29 22.97 -26.76
C SER A 10 -3.42 21.92 -26.63
N LEU A 11 -3.73 21.16 -27.69
CA LEU A 11 -4.79 20.13 -27.66
C LEU A 11 -4.30 18.72 -27.27
N MET A 12 -2.98 18.50 -27.15
CA MET A 12 -2.41 17.21 -26.71
C MET A 12 -2.22 17.11 -25.18
N PHE A 13 -2.57 18.15 -24.42
CA PHE A 13 -2.46 18.20 -22.95
C PHE A 13 -3.73 17.79 -22.19
N LEU A 14 -4.71 17.15 -22.85
CA LEU A 14 -5.95 16.66 -22.21
C LEU A 14 -6.13 15.14 -22.29
N LEU A 15 -5.04 14.36 -22.37
CA LEU A 15 -5.10 12.93 -22.08
C LEU A 15 -4.29 12.63 -20.82
N PRO A 16 -4.89 12.04 -19.77
CA PRO A 16 -4.16 11.71 -18.56
C PRO A 16 -3.13 10.63 -18.91
N LEU A 17 -1.84 10.93 -18.74
CA LEU A 17 -0.81 9.90 -18.66
C LEU A 17 -0.99 9.15 -17.34
N SER A 18 -1.72 8.04 -17.38
CA SER A 18 -1.65 7.02 -16.35
C SER A 18 -0.23 6.47 -16.30
N SER A 19 0.49 6.79 -15.22
CA SER A 19 1.84 6.30 -14.96
C SER A 19 1.83 4.78 -14.80
N LEU A 20 2.57 4.06 -15.64
CA LEU A 20 2.80 2.62 -15.46
C LEU A 20 3.59 2.35 -14.16
N ALA A 21 2.86 1.99 -13.11
CA ALA A 21 3.39 1.16 -12.04
C ALA A 21 3.84 -0.19 -12.63
N GLY A 22 4.93 -0.76 -12.11
CA GLY A 22 5.42 -2.06 -12.58
C GLY A 22 4.35 -3.14 -12.45
N ILE A 23 3.73 -3.49 -13.57
CA ILE A 23 2.62 -4.42 -13.70
C ILE A 23 3.09 -5.82 -13.30
N THR A 24 2.66 -6.33 -12.15
CA THR A 24 2.40 -7.78 -12.03
C THR A 24 1.32 -8.08 -13.06
N GLN A 25 1.62 -8.91 -14.06
CA GLN A 25 0.72 -9.14 -15.19
C GLN A 25 -0.58 -9.79 -14.69
N GLU A 26 -1.65 -9.00 -14.58
CA GLU A 26 -3.01 -9.48 -14.28
C GLU A 26 -3.70 -10.03 -15.55
N TYR A 27 -2.92 -10.58 -16.51
CA TYR A 27 -3.45 -11.08 -17.77
C TYR A 27 -2.68 -12.31 -18.27
N ILE A 28 -3.37 -13.13 -19.07
CA ILE A 28 -2.82 -14.28 -19.78
C ILE A 28 -3.20 -14.14 -21.25
N CYS A 29 -2.22 -14.15 -22.15
CA CYS A 29 -2.45 -14.14 -23.60
C CYS A 29 -2.37 -15.59 -24.11
N GLY A 30 -3.51 -16.26 -24.30
CA GLY A 30 -3.53 -17.66 -24.75
C GLY A 30 -2.84 -17.86 -26.11
N SER A 31 -2.38 -19.07 -26.44
CA SER A 31 -1.39 -19.27 -27.52
C SER A 31 -1.88 -19.03 -28.96
N ASN A 32 -3.20 -19.05 -29.21
CA ASN A 32 -3.76 -18.94 -30.55
C ASN A 32 -3.98 -17.50 -30.96
N ASN A 33 -3.69 -17.18 -32.24
CA ASN A 33 -3.85 -15.84 -32.79
C ASN A 33 -4.92 -15.76 -33.88
N TYR A 34 -5.55 -14.60 -34.01
CA TYR A 34 -6.40 -14.23 -35.14
C TYR A 34 -5.72 -13.17 -36.01
N THR A 35 -6.25 -12.94 -37.20
CA THR A 35 -5.76 -11.88 -38.10
C THR A 35 -6.61 -10.63 -37.94
N VAL A 36 -5.98 -9.46 -37.84
CA VAL A 36 -6.67 -8.15 -37.79
C VAL A 36 -7.59 -8.01 -39.02
N ASN A 37 -8.78 -7.47 -38.83
CA ASN A 37 -9.86 -7.36 -39.83
C ASN A 37 -10.42 -8.70 -40.33
N SER A 38 -10.18 -9.80 -39.63
CA SER A 38 -10.87 -11.07 -39.88
C SER A 38 -12.33 -11.02 -39.42
N THR A 39 -13.11 -12.02 -39.83
CA THR A 39 -14.49 -12.20 -39.32
C THR A 39 -14.47 -12.39 -37.80
N PHE A 40 -13.51 -13.13 -37.25
CA PHE A 40 -13.29 -13.24 -35.80
C PHE A 40 -13.10 -11.86 -35.14
N ASP A 41 -12.23 -11.00 -35.70
CA ASP A 41 -11.99 -9.65 -35.17
C ASP A 41 -13.27 -8.80 -35.18
N THR A 42 -14.05 -8.87 -36.27
CA THR A 42 -15.36 -8.20 -36.35
C THR A 42 -16.33 -8.73 -35.29
N ASN A 43 -16.40 -10.04 -35.10
CA ASN A 43 -17.24 -10.65 -34.07
C ASN A 43 -16.77 -10.33 -32.65
N LEU A 44 -15.47 -10.14 -32.45
CA LEU A 44 -14.88 -9.73 -31.17
C LEU A 44 -15.30 -8.30 -30.79
N GLN A 45 -15.31 -7.37 -31.75
CA GLN A 45 -15.83 -6.01 -31.50
C GLN A 45 -17.31 -6.03 -31.09
N LEU A 46 -18.12 -6.85 -31.76
CA LEU A 46 -19.53 -7.04 -31.38
C LEU A 46 -19.69 -7.65 -29.98
N ILE A 47 -18.78 -8.52 -29.55
CA ILE A 47 -18.73 -9.03 -28.18
C ILE A 47 -18.43 -7.90 -27.20
N PHE A 48 -17.42 -7.07 -27.45
CA PHE A 48 -17.07 -5.96 -26.57
C PHE A 48 -18.21 -4.96 -26.38
N GLU A 49 -18.89 -4.58 -27.47
CA GLU A 49 -20.08 -3.72 -27.41
C GLU A 49 -21.22 -4.36 -26.59
N SER A 50 -21.45 -5.66 -26.78
CA SER A 50 -22.50 -6.39 -26.06
C SER A 50 -22.21 -6.52 -24.57
N LEU A 51 -20.96 -6.87 -24.20
CA LEU A 51 -20.54 -6.96 -22.80
C LEU A 51 -20.64 -5.59 -22.11
N ALA A 52 -20.11 -4.54 -22.74
CA ALA A 52 -20.14 -3.19 -22.18
C ALA A 52 -21.55 -2.63 -22.03
N SER A 53 -22.50 -2.98 -22.90
CA SER A 53 -23.87 -2.47 -22.82
C SER A 53 -24.73 -3.18 -21.77
N ASN A 54 -24.43 -4.45 -21.45
CA ASN A 54 -25.31 -5.29 -20.63
C ASN A 54 -24.77 -5.63 -19.23
N ILE A 55 -23.52 -5.30 -18.89
CA ILE A 55 -22.93 -5.66 -17.59
C ILE A 55 -23.61 -4.99 -16.38
N ASN A 56 -24.24 -3.81 -16.59
CA ASN A 56 -24.73 -2.92 -15.54
C ASN A 56 -25.86 -3.48 -14.67
N THR A 57 -26.58 -4.48 -15.13
CA THR A 57 -27.74 -5.02 -14.40
C THR A 57 -27.35 -5.93 -13.25
N THR A 58 -26.22 -6.62 -13.38
CA THR A 58 -25.89 -7.79 -12.55
C THR A 58 -24.42 -7.87 -12.20
N GLY A 59 -23.54 -7.06 -12.81
CA GLY A 59 -22.10 -7.21 -12.68
C GLY A 59 -21.57 -8.51 -13.30
N PHE A 60 -22.35 -9.18 -14.14
CA PHE A 60 -21.96 -10.39 -14.87
C PHE A 60 -22.76 -10.47 -16.17
N PHE A 61 -22.07 -10.71 -17.28
CA PHE A 61 -22.72 -10.93 -18.57
C PHE A 61 -21.82 -11.80 -19.45
N ASN A 62 -22.45 -12.68 -20.25
CA ASN A 62 -21.78 -13.45 -21.27
C ASN A 62 -22.57 -13.40 -22.58
N ASP A 63 -21.87 -13.51 -23.70
CA ASP A 63 -22.48 -13.48 -25.03
C ASP A 63 -21.64 -14.29 -26.02
N THR A 64 -22.25 -14.63 -27.15
CA THR A 64 -21.61 -15.35 -28.25
C THR A 64 -21.94 -14.67 -29.57
N LYS A 65 -20.93 -14.35 -30.37
CA LYS A 65 -21.08 -13.79 -31.71
C LYS A 65 -20.39 -14.67 -32.75
N GLY A 66 -20.90 -14.66 -33.97
CA GLY A 66 -20.32 -15.41 -35.09
C GLY A 66 -20.76 -16.88 -35.18
N LEU A 67 -20.28 -17.54 -36.23
CA LEU A 67 -20.62 -18.92 -36.59
C LEU A 67 -19.34 -19.74 -36.81
N SER A 68 -19.41 -21.03 -36.46
CA SER A 68 -18.36 -22.02 -36.73
C SER A 68 -16.97 -21.57 -36.21
N SER A 69 -15.95 -21.53 -37.07
CA SER A 69 -14.55 -21.20 -36.71
C SER A 69 -14.30 -19.72 -36.40
N GLU A 70 -15.25 -18.85 -36.71
CA GLU A 70 -15.17 -17.40 -36.49
C GLU A 70 -15.99 -16.97 -35.27
N ARG A 71 -16.46 -17.93 -34.47
CA ARG A 71 -17.27 -17.68 -33.28
C ARG A 71 -16.39 -17.16 -32.14
N VAL A 72 -16.92 -16.20 -31.39
CA VAL A 72 -16.30 -15.61 -30.21
C VAL A 72 -17.25 -15.80 -29.04
N TYR A 73 -16.76 -16.42 -27.98
CA TYR A 73 -17.42 -16.48 -26.68
C TYR A 73 -16.80 -15.42 -25.79
N GLY A 74 -17.59 -14.53 -25.19
CA GLY A 74 -17.12 -13.46 -24.31
C GLY A 74 -17.84 -13.50 -22.97
N LEU A 75 -17.11 -13.19 -21.90
CA LEU A 75 -17.64 -13.11 -20.54
C LEU A 75 -16.96 -11.96 -19.79
N ALA A 76 -17.77 -11.22 -19.05
CA ALA A 76 -17.31 -10.20 -18.12
C ALA A 76 -17.95 -10.40 -16.73
N MET A 77 -17.18 -10.17 -15.67
CA MET A 77 -17.65 -10.24 -14.28
C MET A 77 -16.98 -9.14 -13.46
N CYS A 78 -17.76 -8.47 -12.62
CA CYS A 78 -17.30 -7.50 -11.64
C CYS A 78 -17.33 -8.10 -10.23
N ARG A 79 -16.49 -7.56 -9.35
CA ARG A 79 -16.45 -7.95 -7.94
C ARG A 79 -17.76 -7.60 -7.25
N GLY A 80 -18.20 -8.43 -6.31
CA GLY A 80 -19.54 -8.29 -5.73
C GLY A 80 -19.79 -7.01 -4.91
N ASP A 81 -18.75 -6.29 -4.49
CA ASP A 81 -18.82 -5.09 -3.64
C ASP A 81 -18.55 -3.76 -4.36
N ILE A 82 -18.32 -3.76 -5.68
CA ILE A 82 -18.11 -2.54 -6.46
C ILE A 82 -19.42 -2.01 -7.06
N SER A 83 -19.51 -0.69 -7.27
CA SER A 83 -20.72 -0.08 -7.82
C SER A 83 -20.89 -0.41 -9.31
N THR A 84 -22.11 -0.26 -9.84
CA THR A 84 -22.38 -0.43 -11.27
C THR A 84 -21.55 0.52 -12.13
N VAL A 85 -21.31 1.75 -11.66
CA VAL A 85 -20.47 2.75 -12.33
C VAL A 85 -19.00 2.33 -12.35
N ASP A 86 -18.49 1.84 -11.21
CA ASP A 86 -17.11 1.35 -11.11
C ASP A 86 -16.93 0.11 -11.99
N CYS A 87 -17.90 -0.81 -11.98
CA CYS A 87 -17.93 -2.00 -12.82
C CYS A 87 -17.87 -1.67 -14.32
N GLN A 88 -18.67 -0.71 -14.80
CA GLN A 88 -18.64 -0.26 -16.19
C GLN A 88 -17.29 0.36 -16.57
N THR A 89 -16.75 1.19 -15.67
CA THR A 89 -15.46 1.87 -15.87
C THR A 89 -14.33 0.84 -15.95
N CYS A 90 -14.35 -0.14 -15.05
CA CYS A 90 -13.43 -1.27 -15.03
C CYS A 90 -13.50 -2.05 -16.34
N LEU A 91 -14.68 -2.50 -16.77
CA LEU A 91 -14.85 -3.28 -18.00
C LEU A 91 -14.41 -2.52 -19.25
N ASN A 92 -14.78 -1.24 -19.39
CA ASN A 92 -14.34 -0.41 -20.51
C ASN A 92 -12.82 -0.29 -20.56
N THR A 93 -12.18 -0.16 -19.39
CA THR A 93 -10.72 -0.16 -19.27
C THR A 93 -10.13 -1.50 -19.67
N SER A 94 -10.69 -2.62 -19.19
CA SER A 94 -10.24 -3.97 -19.54
C SER A 94 -10.33 -4.24 -21.05
N ILE A 95 -11.38 -3.78 -21.74
CA ILE A 95 -11.52 -3.93 -23.19
C ILE A 95 -10.39 -3.21 -23.93
N GLN A 96 -10.04 -1.99 -23.51
CA GLN A 96 -8.91 -1.27 -24.10
C GLN A 96 -7.57 -1.96 -23.79
N GLN A 97 -7.39 -2.41 -22.55
CA GLN A 97 -6.14 -3.01 -22.11
C GLN A 97 -5.90 -4.41 -22.69
N ILE A 98 -6.93 -5.24 -22.85
CA ILE A 98 -6.77 -6.61 -23.36
C ILE A 98 -6.27 -6.62 -24.80
N VAL A 99 -6.73 -5.68 -25.62
CA VAL A 99 -6.28 -5.50 -27.01
C VAL A 99 -4.84 -5.00 -27.07
N GLN A 100 -4.45 -4.10 -26.15
CA GLN A 100 -3.09 -3.57 -26.08
C GLN A 100 -2.07 -4.58 -25.54
N LYS A 101 -2.46 -5.35 -24.51
CA LYS A 101 -1.59 -6.30 -23.80
C LYS A 101 -1.50 -7.66 -24.49
N CYS A 102 -2.60 -8.12 -25.08
CA CYS A 102 -2.70 -9.40 -25.81
C CYS A 102 -3.12 -9.16 -27.27
N PRO A 103 -2.31 -8.43 -28.06
CA PRO A 103 -2.68 -8.09 -29.43
C PRO A 103 -2.88 -9.35 -30.27
N ASN A 104 -4.03 -9.45 -30.92
CA ASN A 104 -4.39 -10.52 -31.86
C ASN A 104 -4.51 -11.93 -31.24
N HIS A 105 -4.58 -12.06 -29.92
CA HIS A 105 -4.77 -13.35 -29.26
C HIS A 105 -6.25 -13.75 -29.20
N LYS A 106 -6.55 -15.03 -29.42
CA LYS A 106 -7.93 -15.56 -29.48
C LYS A 106 -8.53 -15.89 -28.13
N SER A 107 -7.72 -16.20 -27.12
CA SER A 107 -8.19 -16.67 -25.82
C SER A 107 -7.58 -15.96 -24.59
N PRO A 108 -7.52 -14.61 -24.55
CA PRO A 108 -6.95 -13.91 -23.41
C PRO A 108 -7.89 -13.80 -22.22
N ILE A 109 -7.28 -13.69 -21.04
CA ILE A 109 -7.92 -13.38 -19.76
C ILE A 109 -7.26 -12.13 -19.23
N ILE A 110 -8.03 -11.14 -18.77
CA ILE A 110 -7.51 -9.98 -18.04
C ILE A 110 -8.35 -9.74 -16.79
N TRP A 111 -7.66 -9.45 -15.70
CA TRP A 111 -8.21 -8.81 -14.52
C TRP A 111 -7.73 -7.36 -14.48
N GLU A 112 -8.62 -6.43 -14.18
CA GLU A 112 -8.27 -5.02 -13.96
C GLU A 112 -8.31 -4.74 -12.47
N VAL A 113 -7.14 -4.67 -11.84
CA VAL A 113 -6.93 -4.39 -10.41
C VAL A 113 -7.83 -5.29 -9.53
N ASP A 114 -7.97 -6.57 -9.91
CA ASP A 114 -8.87 -7.56 -9.29
C ASP A 114 -10.35 -7.14 -9.10
N GLU A 115 -10.78 -6.04 -9.72
CA GLU A 115 -12.16 -5.50 -9.62
C GLU A 115 -13.08 -6.07 -10.69
N CYS A 116 -12.57 -6.35 -11.88
CA CYS A 116 -13.34 -7.03 -12.92
C CYS A 116 -12.47 -7.96 -13.76
N LEU A 117 -13.12 -9.01 -14.25
CA LEU A 117 -12.61 -10.02 -15.17
C LEU A 117 -13.22 -9.78 -16.55
N LEU A 118 -12.39 -9.77 -17.58
CA LEU A 118 -12.78 -9.89 -18.98
C LEU A 118 -12.06 -11.08 -19.62
N ARG A 119 -12.81 -11.93 -20.28
CA ARG A 119 -12.27 -13.07 -21.04
C ARG A 119 -13.04 -13.28 -22.33
N TYR A 120 -12.33 -13.66 -23.38
CA TYR A 120 -12.94 -14.21 -24.59
C TYR A 120 -12.16 -15.41 -25.12
N SER A 121 -12.77 -16.19 -26.01
CA SER A 121 -12.17 -17.37 -26.65
C SER A 121 -12.89 -17.73 -27.96
N ASP A 122 -12.19 -18.41 -28.88
CA ASP A 122 -12.82 -19.14 -30.00
C ASP A 122 -13.43 -20.48 -29.57
N GLU A 123 -13.14 -20.95 -28.36
CA GLU A 123 -13.70 -22.16 -27.76
C GLU A 123 -14.72 -21.84 -26.67
N ASN A 124 -15.77 -22.66 -26.56
CA ASN A 124 -16.76 -22.49 -25.51
C ASN A 124 -16.18 -22.86 -24.14
N PHE A 125 -16.00 -21.85 -23.28
CA PHE A 125 -15.54 -21.98 -21.90
C PHE A 125 -16.64 -21.76 -20.86
N PHE A 126 -17.88 -21.47 -21.26
CA PHE A 126 -18.95 -21.21 -20.30
C PHE A 126 -19.26 -22.45 -19.47
N GLY A 127 -19.40 -22.26 -18.16
CA GLY A 127 -19.65 -23.32 -17.18
C GLY A 127 -18.47 -24.28 -17.00
N LYS A 128 -17.26 -23.91 -17.43
CA LYS A 128 -16.04 -24.73 -17.27
C LYS A 128 -15.04 -24.05 -16.36
N VAL A 129 -14.42 -24.84 -15.48
CA VAL A 129 -13.35 -24.38 -14.60
C VAL A 129 -12.08 -24.13 -15.42
N THR A 130 -11.43 -23.00 -15.16
CA THR A 130 -10.16 -22.62 -15.79
C THR A 130 -8.99 -23.08 -14.94
N GLU A 131 -8.05 -23.80 -15.56
CA GLU A 131 -6.86 -24.33 -14.87
C GLU A 131 -5.83 -23.23 -14.57
N ASP A 132 -5.63 -22.29 -15.49
CA ASP A 132 -4.65 -21.21 -15.32
C ASP A 132 -5.07 -20.24 -14.19
N THR A 133 -4.15 -20.01 -13.27
CA THR A 133 -4.33 -19.06 -12.16
C THR A 133 -3.14 -18.11 -12.11
N ILE A 134 -3.43 -16.81 -12.14
CA ILE A 134 -2.46 -15.75 -11.94
C ILE A 134 -2.24 -15.58 -10.43
N LEU A 135 -0.99 -15.65 -10.01
CA LEU A 135 -0.58 -15.62 -8.60
C LEU A 135 0.09 -14.28 -8.29
N ILE A 136 -0.49 -13.51 -7.38
CA ILE A 136 0.04 -12.22 -6.92
C ILE A 136 0.07 -12.26 -5.40
N TRP A 137 1.16 -11.82 -4.77
CA TRP A 137 1.28 -11.86 -3.32
C TRP A 137 2.05 -10.67 -2.77
N ASN A 138 1.78 -10.40 -1.50
CA ASN A 138 2.55 -9.46 -0.71
C ASN A 138 3.89 -10.10 -0.32
N ASN A 139 5.01 -9.45 -0.59
CA ASN A 139 6.32 -10.03 -0.31
C ASN A 139 6.66 -10.11 1.18
N ASN A 140 5.94 -9.38 2.04
CA ASN A 140 6.12 -9.42 3.49
C ASN A 140 5.57 -10.72 4.08
N ASN A 141 6.22 -11.18 5.14
CA ASN A 141 5.81 -12.36 5.88
C ASN A 141 5.23 -11.98 7.25
N VAL A 142 4.34 -12.81 7.78
CA VAL A 142 3.91 -12.73 9.19
C VAL A 142 5.01 -13.23 10.13
N THR A 143 4.98 -12.74 11.37
CA THR A 143 5.92 -13.15 12.43
C THR A 143 5.73 -14.61 12.86
N ASN A 144 4.48 -15.10 12.92
CA ASN A 144 4.14 -16.50 13.23
C ASN A 144 3.33 -17.12 12.10
N SER A 145 4.00 -17.78 11.16
CA SER A 145 3.37 -18.39 9.98
C SER A 145 2.43 -19.54 10.34
N THR A 146 2.71 -20.30 11.40
CA THR A 146 1.93 -21.48 11.77
C THR A 146 0.53 -21.08 12.23
N ILE A 147 0.43 -20.16 13.20
CA ILE A 147 -0.87 -19.68 13.72
C ILE A 147 -1.62 -18.93 12.62
N PHE A 148 -0.93 -18.09 11.84
CA PHE A 148 -1.54 -17.35 10.75
C PHE A 148 -2.14 -18.29 9.69
N ASN A 149 -1.38 -19.27 9.20
CA ASN A 149 -1.86 -20.18 8.16
C ASN A 149 -3.02 -21.05 8.65
N GLN A 150 -3.01 -21.50 9.91
CA GLN A 150 -4.14 -22.25 10.49
C GLN A 150 -5.44 -21.42 10.46
N ASN A 151 -5.36 -20.15 10.85
CA ASN A 151 -6.51 -19.26 10.84
C ASN A 151 -6.92 -18.83 9.43
N LEU A 152 -5.96 -18.65 8.53
CA LEU A 152 -6.19 -18.38 7.12
C LEU A 152 -6.92 -19.56 6.46
N GLU A 153 -6.50 -20.79 6.72
CA GLU A 153 -7.14 -22.01 6.21
C GLU A 153 -8.60 -22.11 6.66
N ILE A 154 -8.86 -21.87 7.96
CA ILE A 154 -10.23 -21.86 8.52
C ILE A 154 -11.08 -20.77 7.86
N LEU A 155 -10.54 -19.55 7.72
CA LEU A 155 -11.25 -18.44 7.09
C LEU A 155 -11.62 -18.77 5.63
N LEU A 156 -10.63 -19.21 4.86
CA LEU A 156 -10.81 -19.45 3.43
C LEU A 156 -11.74 -20.64 3.16
N ASP A 157 -11.60 -21.75 3.90
CA ASP A 157 -12.54 -22.89 3.82
C ASP A 157 -13.98 -22.41 4.09
N GLY A 158 -14.16 -21.56 5.10
CA GLY A 158 -15.46 -21.01 5.48
C GLY A 158 -16.10 -20.09 4.43
N ILE A 159 -15.32 -19.23 3.75
CA ILE A 159 -15.87 -18.37 2.68
C ILE A 159 -16.09 -19.14 1.38
N ILE A 160 -15.23 -20.12 1.05
CA ILE A 160 -15.34 -20.93 -0.17
C ILE A 160 -16.61 -21.77 -0.15
N LYS A 161 -16.87 -22.49 0.95
CA LYS A 161 -18.10 -23.29 1.09
C LYS A 161 -19.35 -22.43 1.01
N ARG A 162 -19.32 -21.24 1.60
CA ARG A 162 -20.45 -20.29 1.53
C ARG A 162 -20.63 -19.70 0.14
N ALA A 163 -19.55 -19.44 -0.60
CA ALA A 163 -19.63 -18.97 -1.97
C ALA A 163 -20.24 -20.03 -2.90
N ALA A 164 -19.80 -21.29 -2.75
CA ALA A 164 -20.23 -22.39 -3.61
C ALA A 164 -21.61 -22.98 -3.28
N TYR A 165 -22.01 -23.04 -2.01
CA TYR A 165 -23.25 -23.74 -1.60
C TYR A 165 -24.25 -22.85 -0.85
N GLY A 166 -23.86 -21.62 -0.51
CA GLY A 166 -24.68 -20.73 0.32
C GLY A 166 -24.80 -21.18 1.78
N PRO A 167 -25.52 -20.43 2.63
CA PRO A 167 -25.86 -20.86 3.98
C PRO A 167 -26.85 -22.03 3.92
N ARG A 168 -26.81 -22.94 4.91
CA ARG A 168 -27.67 -24.15 5.00
C ARG A 168 -29.19 -23.93 4.87
N GLN A 169 -29.66 -22.68 4.86
CA GLN A 169 -31.06 -22.27 4.79
C GLN A 169 -31.46 -21.66 3.43
N LEU A 170 -30.49 -21.37 2.55
CA LEU A 170 -30.75 -20.88 1.18
C LEU A 170 -30.34 -21.98 0.19
N SER A 171 -31.22 -22.29 -0.77
CA SER A 171 -31.01 -23.35 -1.77
C SER A 171 -30.26 -22.85 -3.03
N TYR A 172 -29.35 -21.88 -2.88
CA TYR A 172 -28.61 -21.31 -4.01
C TYR A 172 -27.22 -20.79 -3.61
N PRO A 173 -26.23 -20.85 -4.52
CA PRO A 173 -24.89 -20.34 -4.27
C PRO A 173 -24.88 -18.82 -4.14
N LEU A 174 -24.08 -18.29 -3.20
CA LEU A 174 -23.88 -16.84 -3.07
C LEU A 174 -22.94 -16.31 -4.15
N LEU A 175 -22.05 -17.15 -4.68
CA LEU A 175 -21.03 -16.87 -5.70
C LEU A 175 -20.05 -15.74 -5.38
N PHE A 176 -20.28 -14.96 -4.32
CA PHE A 176 -19.41 -13.93 -3.76
C PHE A 176 -19.58 -13.92 -2.24
N VAL A 177 -18.48 -14.12 -1.52
CA VAL A 177 -18.46 -14.07 -0.06
C VAL A 177 -17.20 -13.37 0.41
N VAL A 178 -17.37 -12.49 1.37
CA VAL A 178 -16.30 -11.87 2.14
C VAL A 178 -16.45 -12.21 3.61
N ASN A 179 -15.34 -12.35 4.33
CA ASN A 179 -15.36 -12.52 5.77
C ASN A 179 -14.02 -12.10 6.38
N GLU A 180 -13.98 -12.00 7.69
CA GLU A 180 -12.76 -11.77 8.46
C GLU A 180 -12.63 -12.77 9.61
N THR A 181 -11.40 -12.98 10.10
CA THR A 181 -11.19 -13.69 11.36
C THR A 181 -11.51 -12.77 12.54
N SER A 182 -12.20 -13.32 13.53
CA SER A 182 -12.40 -12.69 14.83
C SER A 182 -11.10 -12.79 15.64
N ASN A 183 -10.19 -11.83 15.46
CA ASN A 183 -8.99 -11.60 16.26
C ASN A 183 -8.12 -12.86 16.49
N TYR A 184 -7.56 -13.45 15.43
CA TYR A 184 -6.71 -14.64 15.56
C TYR A 184 -5.42 -14.40 16.38
N LEU A 185 -5.02 -13.13 16.47
CA LEU A 185 -4.11 -12.53 17.46
C LEU A 185 -4.75 -11.21 17.93
N PRO A 186 -4.42 -10.68 19.13
CA PRO A 186 -4.92 -9.38 19.55
C PRO A 186 -4.66 -8.32 18.47
N PHE A 187 -5.71 -7.64 18.00
CA PHE A 187 -5.65 -6.56 17.01
C PHE A 187 -5.21 -6.94 15.59
N GLN A 188 -5.20 -8.23 15.23
CA GLN A 188 -4.96 -8.70 13.87
C GLN A 188 -6.14 -9.51 13.34
N SER A 189 -6.65 -9.10 12.18
CA SER A 189 -7.67 -9.83 11.42
C SER A 189 -7.13 -10.18 10.05
N ILE A 190 -7.50 -11.37 9.57
CA ILE A 190 -7.30 -11.78 8.19
C ILE A 190 -8.61 -11.51 7.49
N TYR A 191 -8.58 -10.74 6.41
CA TYR A 191 -9.72 -10.44 5.55
C TYR A 191 -9.63 -11.37 4.34
N GLY A 192 -10.73 -12.04 4.01
CA GLY A 192 -10.81 -13.00 2.91
C GLY A 192 -11.99 -12.71 2.00
N LEU A 193 -11.79 -12.97 0.71
CA LEU A 193 -12.78 -12.86 -0.35
C LEU A 193 -12.69 -14.11 -1.24
N ALA A 194 -13.85 -14.69 -1.56
CA ALA A 194 -13.99 -15.75 -2.55
C ALA A 194 -15.14 -15.42 -3.51
N GLN A 195 -14.88 -15.52 -4.82
CA GLN A 195 -15.90 -15.28 -5.84
C GLN A 195 -15.75 -16.22 -7.05
N CYS A 196 -16.88 -16.68 -7.59
CA CYS A 196 -16.97 -17.50 -8.80
C CYS A 196 -17.72 -16.75 -9.91
N THR A 197 -17.43 -17.09 -11.17
CA THR A 197 -18.25 -16.65 -12.29
C THR A 197 -19.65 -17.28 -12.22
N ARG A 198 -20.67 -16.54 -12.65
CA ARG A 198 -22.07 -16.93 -12.44
C ARG A 198 -22.58 -18.02 -13.38
N ASP A 199 -21.75 -18.45 -14.32
CA ASP A 199 -22.02 -19.55 -15.23
C ASP A 199 -21.58 -20.92 -14.69
N LEU A 200 -20.88 -20.98 -13.55
CA LEU A 200 -20.46 -22.23 -12.92
C LEU A 200 -21.59 -22.88 -12.10
N SER A 201 -21.56 -24.21 -12.04
CA SER A 201 -22.33 -24.97 -11.05
C SER A 201 -21.75 -24.81 -9.64
N GLU A 202 -22.51 -25.21 -8.61
CA GLU A 202 -22.05 -25.20 -7.21
C GLU A 202 -20.76 -26.01 -7.04
N ASP A 203 -20.72 -27.21 -7.62
CA ASP A 203 -19.56 -28.10 -7.55
C ASP A 203 -18.36 -27.57 -8.34
N ASP A 204 -18.58 -26.96 -9.50
CA ASP A 204 -17.52 -26.34 -10.30
C ASP A 204 -16.96 -25.10 -9.60
N CYS A 205 -17.81 -24.31 -8.94
CA CYS A 205 -17.37 -23.18 -8.12
C CYS A 205 -16.51 -23.65 -6.94
N ASN A 206 -16.97 -24.66 -6.20
CA ASN A 206 -16.21 -25.25 -5.11
C ASN A 206 -14.86 -25.83 -5.60
N SER A 207 -14.88 -26.54 -6.73
CA SER A 207 -13.69 -27.11 -7.36
C SER A 207 -12.68 -26.02 -7.75
N CYS A 208 -13.13 -24.95 -8.41
CA CYS A 208 -12.29 -23.82 -8.81
C CYS A 208 -11.57 -23.20 -7.60
N LEU A 209 -12.33 -22.85 -6.55
CA LEU A 209 -11.80 -22.21 -5.35
C LEU A 209 -10.89 -23.15 -4.54
N THR A 210 -11.28 -24.43 -4.38
CA THR A 210 -10.47 -25.41 -3.63
C THR A 210 -9.15 -25.74 -4.34
N ASN A 211 -9.15 -25.77 -5.67
CA ASN A 211 -7.91 -25.95 -6.44
C ASN A 211 -6.93 -24.79 -6.20
N GLN A 212 -7.43 -23.55 -6.12
CA GLN A 212 -6.62 -22.38 -5.80
C GLN A 212 -6.02 -22.43 -4.38
N LEU A 213 -6.72 -23.00 -3.38
CA LEU A 213 -6.18 -23.15 -2.02
C LEU A 213 -4.87 -23.95 -1.96
N GLN A 214 -4.64 -24.86 -2.90
CA GLN A 214 -3.43 -25.69 -2.90
C GLN A 214 -2.13 -24.88 -3.08
N TYR A 215 -2.22 -23.67 -3.62
CA TYR A 215 -1.08 -22.76 -3.75
C TYR A 215 -0.68 -22.11 -2.41
N ILE A 216 -1.60 -22.01 -1.45
CA ILE A 216 -1.34 -21.30 -0.19
C ILE A 216 -0.20 -21.95 0.61
N PRO A 217 -0.26 -23.24 0.99
CA PRO A 217 0.83 -23.85 1.76
C PRO A 217 2.14 -23.97 0.97
N LYS A 218 2.09 -24.01 -0.37
CA LYS A 218 3.27 -24.23 -1.23
C LYS A 218 3.98 -22.93 -1.62
N THR A 219 3.22 -21.90 -1.95
CA THR A 219 3.70 -20.65 -2.57
C THR A 219 3.54 -19.45 -1.65
N PHE A 220 2.50 -19.44 -0.81
CA PHE A 220 2.13 -18.30 0.03
C PHE A 220 2.29 -18.52 1.53
N ASN A 221 3.06 -19.54 1.92
CA ASN A 221 3.31 -19.88 3.32
C ASN A 221 3.79 -18.66 4.11
N GLY A 222 2.98 -18.20 5.07
CA GLY A 222 3.29 -17.06 5.91
C GLY A 222 3.26 -15.69 5.21
N LYS A 223 2.75 -15.57 3.98
CA LYS A 223 2.61 -14.28 3.29
C LYS A 223 1.42 -13.50 3.83
N ILE A 224 1.59 -12.20 4.10
CA ILE A 224 0.54 -11.37 4.73
C ILE A 224 -0.66 -11.08 3.81
N GLY A 225 -0.57 -11.43 2.53
CA GLY A 225 -1.66 -11.28 1.57
C GLY A 225 -1.36 -11.91 0.21
N ALA A 226 -2.39 -12.39 -0.46
CA ALA A 226 -2.30 -12.93 -1.82
C ALA A 226 -3.62 -12.79 -2.60
N LYS A 227 -3.49 -12.73 -3.93
CA LYS A 227 -4.57 -12.79 -4.92
C LYS A 227 -4.30 -13.97 -5.86
N LEU A 228 -5.30 -14.82 -6.03
CA LEU A 228 -5.30 -15.97 -6.91
C LEU A 228 -6.40 -15.73 -7.95
N LEU A 229 -6.02 -15.32 -9.15
CA LEU A 229 -6.95 -14.85 -10.18
C LEU A 229 -7.04 -15.87 -11.32
N SER A 230 -8.15 -16.59 -11.42
CA SER A 230 -8.46 -17.51 -12.53
C SER A 230 -9.47 -16.89 -13.49
N GLY A 231 -9.64 -17.49 -14.67
CA GLY A 231 -10.74 -17.15 -15.59
C GLY A 231 -12.14 -17.57 -15.10
N SER A 232 -12.24 -18.26 -13.95
CA SER A 232 -13.49 -18.81 -13.41
C SER A 232 -13.75 -18.45 -11.93
N CYS A 233 -12.71 -18.11 -11.17
CA CYS A 233 -12.85 -17.74 -9.76
C CYS A 233 -11.66 -16.92 -9.23
N ILE A 234 -11.87 -16.25 -8.10
CA ILE A 234 -10.87 -15.48 -7.38
C ILE A 234 -10.88 -15.81 -5.89
N ILE A 235 -9.69 -15.99 -5.32
CA ILE A 235 -9.43 -15.91 -3.88
C ILE A 235 -8.52 -14.73 -3.62
N ARG A 236 -8.89 -13.90 -2.65
CA ARG A 236 -8.01 -12.85 -2.13
C ARG A 236 -8.03 -12.89 -0.62
N TYR A 237 -6.85 -12.78 0.00
CA TYR A 237 -6.75 -12.51 1.42
C TYR A 237 -5.68 -11.45 1.69
N GLU A 238 -5.90 -10.67 2.74
CA GLU A 238 -4.99 -9.62 3.20
C GLU A 238 -5.13 -9.43 4.71
N MET A 239 -4.13 -8.85 5.37
CA MET A 239 -4.23 -8.43 6.78
C MET A 239 -4.85 -7.03 6.97
N TYR A 240 -5.43 -6.45 5.91
CA TYR A 240 -6.15 -5.18 5.94
C TYR A 240 -7.50 -5.31 5.20
N PRO A 241 -8.54 -4.54 5.57
CA PRO A 241 -9.81 -4.56 4.85
C PRO A 241 -9.64 -4.04 3.40
N PHE A 242 -10.16 -4.78 2.41
CA PHE A 242 -10.07 -4.41 0.99
C PHE A 242 -11.42 -4.50 0.24
N TYR A 243 -12.50 -4.81 0.95
CA TYR A 243 -13.87 -4.85 0.43
C TYR A 243 -14.77 -3.92 1.25
N LYS A 244 -15.82 -3.39 0.63
CA LYS A 244 -16.80 -2.53 1.33
C LYS A 244 -17.72 -3.42 2.17
N ALA A 245 -17.60 -3.36 3.50
CA ALA A 245 -18.63 -3.92 4.37
C ALA A 245 -19.94 -3.12 4.18
N SER A 246 -21.05 -3.85 4.01
CA SER A 246 -22.42 -3.33 3.86
C SER A 246 -22.89 -3.04 2.43
N GLN A 247 -23.29 -4.07 1.69
CA GLN A 247 -24.52 -4.02 0.87
C GLN A 247 -25.34 -5.31 1.07
N PRO A 248 -26.68 -5.25 1.09
CA PRO A 248 -27.52 -6.44 1.17
C PRO A 248 -27.27 -7.33 -0.04
N LEU A 249 -27.20 -8.65 0.18
CA LEU A 249 -27.11 -9.68 -0.85
C LEU A 249 -28.17 -9.43 -1.93
N GLN A 250 -27.74 -8.96 -3.10
CA GLN A 250 -28.65 -8.73 -4.22
C GLN A 250 -28.98 -10.09 -4.84
N GLU A 251 -30.26 -10.47 -4.76
CA GLU A 251 -30.78 -11.72 -5.32
C GLU A 251 -30.48 -11.81 -6.83
N ALA A 252 -29.89 -12.93 -7.25
CA ALA A 252 -29.75 -13.23 -8.67
C ALA A 252 -31.08 -13.80 -9.21
N PRO A 253 -31.66 -13.25 -10.29
CA PRO A 253 -32.77 -13.90 -10.97
C PRO A 253 -32.28 -15.20 -11.65
N SER A 254 -33.13 -16.23 -11.64
CA SER A 254 -32.84 -17.55 -12.19
C SER A 254 -32.45 -17.51 -13.67
N PRO A 255 -31.56 -18.41 -14.15
CA PRO A 255 -31.17 -18.47 -15.55
C PRO A 255 -32.37 -18.81 -16.45
N ILE A 256 -32.73 -17.88 -17.34
CA ILE A 256 -33.67 -18.14 -18.43
C ILE A 256 -32.95 -19.01 -19.46
N VAL A 257 -33.23 -20.32 -19.41
CA VAL A 257 -32.85 -21.26 -20.47
C VAL A 257 -33.68 -20.94 -21.71
N GLN A 258 -33.17 -20.12 -22.61
CA GLN A 258 -33.75 -19.99 -23.95
C GLN A 258 -33.42 -21.23 -24.78
N ARG A 259 -34.38 -22.17 -24.86
CA ARG A 259 -34.39 -23.20 -25.89
C ARG A 259 -34.72 -22.55 -27.23
N SER A 260 -33.71 -22.33 -28.08
CA SER A 260 -33.94 -22.04 -29.49
C SER A 260 -34.33 -23.33 -30.23
N ASN A 261 -35.63 -23.55 -30.40
CA ASN A 261 -36.13 -24.54 -31.35
C ASN A 261 -35.83 -24.06 -32.77
N GLY A 262 -35.09 -24.89 -33.52
CA GLY A 262 -34.86 -24.68 -34.94
C GLY A 262 -36.19 -24.66 -35.71
N SER A 263 -36.30 -23.71 -36.63
CA SER A 263 -37.24 -23.81 -37.74
C SER A 263 -36.53 -23.44 -39.03
N ALA A 264 -36.63 -24.38 -39.98
CA ALA A 264 -36.12 -24.23 -41.33
C ALA A 264 -36.97 -23.21 -42.11
N GLY A 265 -36.30 -22.31 -42.82
CA GLY A 265 -36.92 -21.33 -43.72
C GLY A 265 -36.03 -21.06 -44.93
N ALA A 266 -36.61 -21.16 -46.11
CA ALA A 266 -35.94 -21.37 -47.39
C ALA A 266 -35.31 -20.13 -48.06
N ARG A 267 -34.24 -20.41 -48.82
CA ARG A 267 -33.75 -19.80 -50.09
C ARG A 267 -34.03 -18.31 -50.38
N LYS A 268 -32.96 -17.59 -50.75
CA LYS A 268 -32.87 -16.84 -52.02
C LYS A 268 -31.43 -16.71 -52.53
N LYS A 269 -31.23 -17.10 -53.79
CA LYS A 269 -30.02 -16.96 -54.62
C LYS A 269 -29.74 -15.48 -54.93
N LYS A 270 -28.46 -15.11 -55.03
CA LYS A 270 -27.97 -14.23 -56.12
C LYS A 270 -26.48 -14.47 -56.40
N ASN A 271 -26.18 -14.70 -57.67
CA ASN A 271 -24.85 -14.83 -58.24
C ASN A 271 -24.21 -13.45 -58.45
N SER A 272 -22.88 -13.36 -58.36
CA SER A 272 -22.06 -12.65 -59.36
C SER A 272 -20.62 -13.16 -59.35
N LYS A 273 -20.08 -13.43 -60.55
CA LYS A 273 -18.67 -13.74 -60.86
C LYS A 273 -17.83 -12.45 -60.67
N THR A 274 -16.50 -12.46 -60.53
CA THR A 274 -15.46 -12.46 -61.61
C THR A 274 -14.15 -12.03 -60.90
N THR A 275 -13.11 -12.87 -60.72
CA THR A 275 -11.86 -13.06 -61.51
C THR A 275 -10.58 -12.50 -60.87
N ILE A 276 -9.52 -13.30 -61.02
CA ILE A 276 -8.12 -13.27 -60.57
C ILE A 276 -7.28 -12.21 -61.29
N ILE A 277 -6.30 -11.57 -60.62
CA ILE A 277 -4.97 -11.25 -61.18
C ILE A 277 -3.90 -11.45 -60.10
N ALA A 278 -2.77 -12.02 -60.52
CA ALA A 278 -1.66 -12.51 -59.72
C ALA A 278 -0.34 -11.75 -60.02
N VAL A 279 0.58 -11.79 -59.05
CA VAL A 279 2.07 -11.80 -59.16
C VAL A 279 2.81 -10.52 -59.58
N ALA A 280 3.63 -9.98 -58.66
CA ALA A 280 5.11 -9.98 -58.71
C ALA A 280 5.69 -8.82 -57.89
N ILE A 281 6.67 -9.10 -57.01
CA ILE A 281 8.00 -8.46 -56.91
C ILE A 281 8.69 -9.07 -55.68
N LEU A 282 9.62 -9.99 -55.95
CA LEU A 282 10.38 -10.77 -54.95
C LEU A 282 11.85 -10.32 -54.89
N VAL A 283 12.13 -9.01 -54.90
CA VAL A 283 13.52 -8.50 -54.91
C VAL A 283 13.89 -7.45 -53.82
N PRO A 284 12.98 -6.75 -53.10
CA PRO A 284 13.45 -5.78 -52.09
C PRO A 284 13.59 -6.34 -50.66
N ILE A 285 13.39 -7.65 -50.42
CA ILE A 285 13.33 -8.20 -49.05
C ILE A 285 14.73 -8.36 -48.42
N GLY A 286 15.76 -8.68 -49.20
CA GLY A 286 17.12 -8.88 -48.68
C GLY A 286 17.80 -7.60 -48.20
N GLY A 287 17.57 -6.48 -48.89
CA GLY A 287 18.15 -5.19 -48.50
C GLY A 287 17.49 -4.59 -47.26
N LEU A 288 16.17 -4.76 -47.13
CA LEU A 288 15.39 -4.22 -46.01
C LEU A 288 15.65 -4.99 -44.71
N THR A 289 15.90 -6.29 -44.74
CA THR A 289 16.20 -7.08 -43.53
C THR A 289 17.57 -6.74 -42.95
N VAL A 290 18.59 -6.54 -43.78
CA VAL A 290 19.93 -6.13 -43.32
C VAL A 290 19.89 -4.70 -42.77
N LEU A 291 19.16 -3.79 -43.41
CA LEU A 291 18.98 -2.42 -42.91
C LEU A 291 18.18 -2.41 -41.59
N PHE A 292 17.16 -3.25 -41.47
CA PHE A 292 16.36 -3.40 -40.26
C PHE A 292 17.19 -3.97 -39.09
N LEU A 293 18.00 -4.99 -39.34
CA LEU A 293 18.89 -5.57 -38.33
C LEU A 293 19.98 -4.58 -37.89
N PHE A 294 20.54 -3.80 -38.82
CA PHE A 294 21.47 -2.71 -38.51
C PHE A 294 20.80 -1.59 -37.70
N CYS A 295 19.59 -1.16 -38.08
CA CYS A 295 18.80 -0.19 -37.32
C CYS A 295 18.41 -0.71 -35.93
N CYS A 296 18.08 -2.00 -35.79
CA CYS A 296 17.79 -2.64 -34.51
C CYS A 296 19.04 -2.71 -33.63
N PHE A 297 20.20 -3.04 -34.19
CA PHE A 297 21.48 -3.05 -33.47
C PHE A 297 21.88 -1.63 -33.01
N CYS A 298 21.72 -0.61 -33.86
CA CYS A 298 21.92 0.79 -33.49
C CYS A 298 20.90 1.29 -32.43
N ARG A 299 19.65 0.81 -32.47
CA ARG A 299 18.61 1.14 -31.46
C ARG A 299 18.85 0.45 -30.13
N ILE A 300 19.38 -0.76 -30.11
CA ILE A 300 19.74 -1.48 -28.88
C ILE A 300 20.93 -0.80 -28.20
N LYS A 301 21.96 -0.35 -28.95
CA LYS A 301 23.04 0.46 -28.38
C LYS A 301 22.54 1.84 -27.89
N ARG A 302 21.61 2.49 -28.59
CA ARG A 302 20.98 3.74 -28.12
C ARG A 302 20.09 3.55 -26.89
N LYS A 303 19.44 2.40 -26.69
CA LYS A 303 18.60 2.13 -25.50
C LYS A 303 19.41 2.05 -24.20
N LYS A 304 20.67 1.61 -24.27
CA LYS A 304 21.56 1.55 -23.10
C LYS A 304 22.03 2.95 -22.67
N THR A 305 22.24 3.86 -23.61
CA THR A 305 22.62 5.26 -23.33
C THR A 305 21.41 6.14 -22.96
N ARG A 306 20.24 5.87 -23.56
CA ARG A 306 19.04 6.70 -23.39
C ARG A 306 18.29 6.48 -22.07
N ASN A 307 18.49 5.35 -21.37
CA ASN A 307 17.95 5.16 -20.02
C ASN A 307 18.70 5.99 -18.95
N TYR A 308 19.95 6.39 -19.23
CA TYR A 308 20.69 7.36 -18.41
C TYR A 308 20.28 8.80 -18.75
N GLU A 309 20.07 9.13 -20.03
CA GLU A 309 19.59 10.48 -20.43
C GLU A 309 18.13 10.75 -20.05
N LYS A 310 17.24 9.76 -20.01
CA LYS A 310 15.82 9.99 -19.67
C LYS A 310 15.55 10.19 -18.17
N ALA A 311 16.52 9.85 -17.31
CA ALA A 311 16.54 10.28 -15.91
C ALA A 311 17.03 11.73 -15.77
N SER A 312 17.83 12.20 -16.74
CA SER A 312 18.30 13.58 -16.86
C SER A 312 17.21 14.53 -17.39
N ASP A 313 16.34 14.10 -18.31
CA ASP A 313 15.28 14.95 -18.90
C ASP A 313 14.18 15.36 -17.90
N SER A 314 13.96 14.60 -16.82
CA SER A 314 13.06 15.02 -15.72
C SER A 314 13.72 15.99 -14.72
N MET A 315 14.98 16.39 -14.98
CA MET A 315 15.80 17.25 -14.14
C MET A 315 15.90 18.69 -14.67
N GLU A 316 14.97 19.14 -15.52
CA GLU A 316 14.95 20.52 -16.06
C GLU A 316 14.36 21.59 -15.11
N ILE A 317 14.31 21.34 -13.79
CA ILE A 317 13.82 22.32 -12.79
C ILE A 317 14.86 22.62 -11.68
N LEU A 318 16.04 21.98 -11.72
CA LEU A 318 17.12 22.26 -10.76
C LEU A 318 18.18 23.14 -11.38
N ASP A 319 17.87 24.43 -11.54
CA ASP A 319 18.87 25.47 -11.77
C ASP A 319 19.65 25.71 -10.45
N ASN A 320 20.57 24.78 -10.13
CA ASN A 320 21.73 25.05 -9.30
C ASN A 320 22.69 23.85 -9.33
N GLU A 321 23.79 23.96 -10.07
CA GLU A 321 24.91 23.00 -10.10
C GLU A 321 25.57 22.79 -8.70
N SER A 322 25.15 23.51 -7.66
CA SER A 322 25.79 23.54 -6.34
C SER A 322 25.39 22.45 -5.34
N ARG A 323 24.47 21.53 -5.69
CA ARG A 323 23.90 20.53 -4.74
C ARG A 323 24.01 19.08 -5.19
N ILE A 324 24.68 18.84 -6.31
CA ILE A 324 25.00 17.50 -6.80
C ILE A 324 26.42 17.18 -6.31
N PHE A 325 26.58 16.07 -5.60
CA PHE A 325 27.88 15.56 -5.16
C PHE A 325 28.31 14.43 -6.08
N ASP A 326 29.60 14.39 -6.43
CA ASP A 326 30.17 13.27 -7.18
C ASP A 326 30.44 12.07 -6.25
N LEU A 327 30.28 10.85 -6.78
CA LEU A 327 30.42 9.64 -5.98
C LEU A 327 31.84 9.44 -5.46
N ALA A 328 32.86 9.93 -6.19
CA ALA A 328 34.25 9.83 -5.77
C ALA A 328 34.51 10.65 -4.50
N THR A 329 34.00 11.88 -4.44
CA THR A 329 34.04 12.73 -3.25
C THR A 329 33.31 12.05 -2.09
N ILE A 330 32.10 11.52 -2.31
CA ILE A 330 31.35 10.86 -1.22
C ILE A 330 32.06 9.61 -0.71
N LYS A 331 32.64 8.79 -1.60
CA LYS A 331 33.48 7.66 -1.19
C LYS A 331 34.70 8.13 -0.41
N LEU A 332 35.37 9.19 -0.83
CA LEU A 332 36.54 9.72 -0.12
C LEU A 332 36.18 10.17 1.31
N VAL A 333 35.13 10.98 1.47
CA VAL A 333 34.76 11.57 2.77
C VAL A 333 34.12 10.57 3.73
N THR A 334 33.62 9.43 3.23
CA THR A 334 33.03 8.35 4.05
C THR A 334 33.98 7.17 4.26
N ASP A 335 35.23 7.26 3.80
CA ASP A 335 36.19 6.14 3.77
C ASP A 335 35.60 4.90 3.07
N ASN A 336 35.11 5.11 1.85
CA ASN A 336 34.43 4.13 1.00
C ASN A 336 33.27 3.42 1.71
N PHE A 337 32.42 4.18 2.42
CA PHE A 337 31.32 3.66 3.23
C PHE A 337 31.77 2.63 4.29
N SER A 338 32.92 2.89 4.93
CA SER A 338 33.47 2.05 5.99
C SER A 338 32.43 1.82 7.11
N GLU A 339 32.35 0.59 7.63
CA GLU A 339 31.49 0.27 8.77
C GLU A 339 31.87 1.08 10.02
N ALA A 340 33.12 1.54 10.14
CA ALA A 340 33.54 2.45 11.22
C ALA A 340 32.82 3.81 11.19
N ASN A 341 32.38 4.24 10.01
CA ASN A 341 31.64 5.48 9.80
C ASN A 341 30.12 5.26 9.80
N LYS A 342 29.62 4.04 10.00
CA LYS A 342 28.19 3.76 9.98
C LYS A 342 27.50 4.30 11.23
N LEU A 343 26.52 5.18 11.01
CA LEU A 343 25.72 5.81 12.05
C LEU A 343 24.50 4.96 12.43
N GLY A 344 23.96 4.23 11.46
CA GLY A 344 22.81 3.35 11.64
C GLY A 344 22.36 2.72 10.33
N GLU A 345 21.48 1.74 10.42
CA GLU A 345 20.85 1.07 9.29
C GLU A 345 19.38 0.81 9.62
N GLY A 346 18.50 1.08 8.66
CA GLY A 346 17.08 0.84 8.79
C GLY A 346 16.47 0.33 7.48
N GLY A 347 15.14 0.23 7.43
CA GLY A 347 14.41 -0.25 6.25
C GLY A 347 14.63 0.57 4.97
N PHE A 348 15.24 1.74 5.10
CA PHE A 348 15.49 2.70 4.02
C PHE A 348 16.97 2.76 3.59
N GLY A 349 17.83 1.93 4.17
CA GLY A 349 19.27 1.87 3.86
C GLY A 349 20.17 2.28 5.02
N SER A 350 21.46 2.36 4.73
CA SER A 350 22.51 2.66 5.71
C SER A 350 22.87 4.13 5.69
N VAL A 351 23.16 4.68 6.86
CA VAL A 351 23.60 6.07 7.03
C VAL A 351 25.03 6.09 7.52
N TYR A 352 25.89 6.86 6.85
CA TYR A 352 27.31 6.98 7.15
C TYR A 352 27.66 8.42 7.51
N LYS A 353 28.61 8.59 8.43
CA LYS A 353 29.27 9.87 8.68
C LYS A 353 30.30 10.11 7.58
N GLY A 354 30.40 11.35 7.12
CA GLY A 354 31.55 11.80 6.35
C GLY A 354 31.99 13.19 6.79
N THR A 355 33.20 13.57 6.42
CA THR A 355 33.75 14.91 6.69
C THR A 355 34.24 15.52 5.38
N LEU A 356 33.60 16.62 4.95
CA LEU A 356 33.96 17.35 3.74
C LEU A 356 35.37 17.97 3.86
N THR A 357 35.96 18.34 2.72
CA THR A 357 37.30 18.95 2.66
C THR A 357 37.41 20.28 3.40
N ASP A 358 36.29 20.97 3.59
CA ASP A 358 36.19 22.20 4.39
C ASP A 358 35.98 21.94 5.89
N GLY A 359 36.03 20.67 6.32
CA GLY A 359 35.91 20.26 7.73
C GLY A 359 34.46 20.09 8.20
N ARG A 360 33.45 20.30 7.35
CA ARG A 360 32.05 20.10 7.74
C ARG A 360 31.68 18.62 7.79
N ASP A 361 31.13 18.18 8.91
CA ASP A 361 30.55 16.85 9.06
C ASP A 361 29.19 16.74 8.34
N ILE A 362 29.00 15.62 7.64
CA ILE A 362 27.79 15.27 6.89
C ILE A 362 27.29 13.88 7.26
N ALA A 363 26.00 13.66 7.06
CA ALA A 363 25.40 12.33 7.10
C ALA A 363 24.98 11.92 5.67
N VAL A 364 25.43 10.74 5.23
CA VAL A 364 25.19 10.21 3.90
C VAL A 364 24.27 9.00 4.03
N LYS A 365 23.01 9.15 3.61
CA LYS A 365 22.03 8.06 3.54
C LYS A 365 22.18 7.37 2.18
N ARG A 366 22.69 6.15 2.19
CA ARG A 366 22.83 5.29 1.02
C ARG A 366 21.59 4.41 0.90
N LEU A 367 20.75 4.72 -0.10
CA LEU A 367 19.51 4.00 -0.30
C LEU A 367 19.78 2.64 -0.96
N SER A 368 19.06 1.61 -0.50
CA SER A 368 19.19 0.25 -1.02
C SER A 368 18.80 0.18 -2.50
N SER A 369 19.72 -0.35 -3.33
CA SER A 369 19.59 -0.44 -4.79
C SER A 369 18.45 -1.38 -5.25
N ASN A 370 17.99 -2.27 -4.37
CA ASN A 370 17.10 -3.38 -4.72
C ASN A 370 15.61 -3.14 -4.40
N SER A 371 15.25 -1.99 -3.81
CA SER A 371 13.86 -1.71 -3.44
C SER A 371 13.21 -0.70 -4.38
N LYS A 372 12.04 -1.05 -4.96
CA LYS A 372 11.18 -0.10 -5.69
C LYS A 372 10.75 1.09 -4.81
N GLN A 373 10.76 0.88 -3.49
CA GLN A 373 10.47 1.88 -2.47
C GLN A 373 11.56 2.96 -2.36
N GLY A 374 12.84 2.57 -2.32
CA GLY A 374 13.95 3.50 -2.18
C GLY A 374 14.05 4.54 -3.31
N ILE A 375 13.64 4.18 -4.54
CA ILE A 375 13.60 5.15 -5.66
C ILE A 375 12.50 6.21 -5.46
N GLN A 376 11.33 5.81 -4.99
CA GLN A 376 10.24 6.76 -4.75
C GLN A 376 10.56 7.67 -3.57
N GLU A 377 11.16 7.12 -2.52
CA GLU A 377 11.62 7.88 -1.36
C GLU A 377 12.71 8.87 -1.75
N PHE A 378 13.70 8.45 -2.55
CA PHE A 378 14.72 9.34 -3.10
C PHE A 378 14.11 10.53 -3.85
N LYS A 379 13.14 10.26 -4.74
CA LYS A 379 12.44 11.32 -5.49
C LYS A 379 11.64 12.24 -4.56
N ASN A 380 10.96 11.67 -3.56
CA ASN A 380 10.20 12.44 -2.58
C ASN A 380 11.13 13.39 -1.80
N GLU A 381 12.22 12.86 -1.25
CA GLU A 381 13.17 13.65 -0.45
C GLU A 381 13.85 14.74 -1.30
N ILE A 382 14.25 14.45 -2.54
CA ILE A 382 14.81 15.47 -3.45
C ILE A 382 13.77 16.53 -3.81
N SER A 383 12.51 16.16 -4.03
CA SER A 383 11.44 17.14 -4.33
C SER A 383 11.19 18.12 -3.17
N LEU A 384 11.55 17.72 -1.94
CA LEU A 384 11.43 18.51 -0.72
C LEU A 384 12.70 19.29 -0.37
N LEU A 385 13.86 18.90 -0.90
CA LEU A 385 15.19 19.50 -0.70
C LEU A 385 15.22 21.02 -0.94
N ILE A 386 14.40 21.52 -1.85
CA ILE A 386 14.33 22.96 -2.20
C ILE A 386 13.31 23.70 -1.33
N LYS A 387 12.28 22.99 -0.83
CA LYS A 387 11.09 23.58 -0.20
C LYS A 387 11.18 23.68 1.32
N LEU A 388 12.04 22.86 1.93
CA LEU A 388 12.14 22.75 3.38
C LEU A 388 13.39 23.45 3.91
N GLN A 389 13.20 24.59 4.57
CA GLN A 389 14.25 25.27 5.32
C GLN A 389 13.69 25.76 6.65
N HIS A 390 13.93 25.02 7.72
CA HIS A 390 13.47 25.38 9.05
C HIS A 390 14.40 24.83 10.13
N ARG A 391 14.57 25.56 11.23
CA ARG A 391 15.54 25.21 12.30
C ARG A 391 15.25 23.87 12.98
N ASN A 392 13.99 23.44 12.97
CA ASN A 392 13.53 22.17 13.55
C ASN A 392 13.31 21.06 12.50
N LEU A 393 13.85 21.20 11.30
CA LEU A 393 13.91 20.14 10.29
C LEU A 393 15.37 19.87 9.94
N VAL A 394 15.72 18.61 9.68
CA VAL A 394 17.06 18.26 9.21
C VAL A 394 17.23 18.75 7.78
N ARG A 395 18.31 19.51 7.54
CA ARG A 395 18.59 20.08 6.23
C ARG A 395 19.25 19.07 5.31
N ILE A 396 18.66 18.86 4.14
CA ILE A 396 19.30 18.16 3.02
C ILE A 396 20.25 19.13 2.33
N LEU A 397 21.52 18.75 2.24
CA LEU A 397 22.59 19.54 1.62
C LEU A 397 22.70 19.26 0.11
N GLY A 398 22.42 18.03 -0.30
CA GLY A 398 22.52 17.61 -1.69
C GLY A 398 22.22 16.14 -1.89
N PHE A 399 22.47 15.66 -3.11
CA PHE A 399 22.30 14.25 -3.48
C PHE A 399 23.39 13.80 -4.47
N CYS A 400 23.57 12.49 -4.60
CA CYS A 400 24.43 11.86 -5.62
C CYS A 400 23.62 10.77 -6.33
N LEU A 401 23.71 10.76 -7.66
CA LEU A 401 23.07 9.77 -8.54
C LEU A 401 24.05 9.34 -9.63
N GLU A 402 24.94 8.41 -9.30
CA GLU A 402 26.01 7.90 -10.18
C GLU A 402 26.17 6.40 -10.00
N ASP A 403 26.53 5.65 -11.05
CA ASP A 403 26.82 4.21 -10.98
C ASP A 403 25.78 3.36 -10.21
N ASP A 404 24.49 3.65 -10.42
CA ASP A 404 23.34 3.07 -9.71
C ASP A 404 23.20 3.40 -8.21
N GLU A 405 24.15 4.14 -7.63
CA GLU A 405 24.09 4.68 -6.27
C GLU A 405 23.07 5.83 -6.16
N LYS A 406 22.31 5.83 -5.07
CA LYS A 406 21.32 6.86 -4.73
C LYS A 406 21.62 7.34 -3.32
N LEU A 407 22.31 8.47 -3.22
CA LEU A 407 22.78 8.99 -1.94
C LEU A 407 22.11 10.32 -1.64
N LEU A 408 21.63 10.48 -0.41
CA LEU A 408 21.14 11.75 0.11
C LEU A 408 22.14 12.25 1.16
N ILE A 409 22.54 13.51 1.04
CA ILE A 409 23.53 14.14 1.91
C ILE A 409 22.81 15.13 2.81
N TYR A 410 22.90 14.95 4.11
CA TYR A 410 22.30 15.80 5.14
C TYR A 410 23.37 16.46 5.99
N GLU A 411 22.98 17.51 6.70
CA GLU A 411 23.77 17.99 7.83
C GLU A 411 23.93 16.87 8.88
N TYR A 412 25.12 16.77 9.48
CA TYR A 412 25.35 15.83 10.57
C TYR A 412 24.79 16.37 11.89
N ILE A 413 24.05 15.52 12.61
CA ILE A 413 23.40 15.85 13.88
C ILE A 413 24.02 15.02 15.01
N HIS A 414 24.53 15.69 16.06
CA HIS A 414 25.49 15.12 17.01
C HIS A 414 24.89 14.20 18.09
N ASN A 415 23.71 14.53 18.64
CA ASN A 415 23.14 13.82 19.80
C ASN A 415 22.21 12.66 19.42
N LYS A 416 22.38 12.07 18.23
CA LYS A 416 21.60 10.95 17.69
C LYS A 416 20.08 11.23 17.74
N SER A 417 19.27 10.17 17.68
CA SER A 417 17.81 10.23 17.71
C SER A 417 17.26 10.22 19.14
N LEU A 418 16.08 10.80 19.32
CA LEU A 418 15.39 10.91 20.60
C LEU A 418 15.10 9.53 21.20
N ASP A 419 14.74 8.53 20.39
CA ASP A 419 14.50 7.16 20.89
C ASP A 419 15.77 6.54 21.51
N THR A 420 16.95 6.84 20.96
CA THR A 420 18.23 6.39 21.51
C THR A 420 18.47 6.97 22.90
N ILE A 421 18.05 8.23 23.12
CA ILE A 421 18.17 8.88 24.43
C ILE A 421 17.13 8.33 25.41
N LEU A 422 15.88 8.18 24.99
CA LEU A 422 14.79 7.71 25.87
C LEU A 422 14.95 6.24 26.28
N LYS A 423 15.55 5.39 25.43
CA LYS A 423 15.82 3.98 25.74
C LYS A 423 17.01 3.77 26.68
N ASP A 424 17.95 4.71 26.72
CA ASP A 424 19.14 4.65 27.56
C ASP A 424 18.85 5.32 28.92
N PRO A 425 18.77 4.56 30.04
CA PRO A 425 18.40 5.12 31.33
C PRO A 425 19.34 6.25 31.80
N ILE A 426 20.62 6.19 31.44
CA ILE A 426 21.62 7.19 31.83
C ILE A 426 21.41 8.47 31.02
N LYS A 427 21.24 8.36 29.71
CA LYS A 427 21.00 9.54 28.85
C LYS A 427 19.62 10.15 29.09
N ARG A 428 18.60 9.32 29.36
CA ARG A 428 17.26 9.80 29.71
C ARG A 428 17.26 10.67 30.97
N GLN A 429 18.09 10.35 31.96
CA GLN A 429 18.30 11.17 33.16
C GLN A 429 18.99 12.50 32.88
N GLN A 430 19.73 12.61 31.77
CA GLN A 430 20.36 13.87 31.36
C GLN A 430 19.37 14.85 30.73
N LEU A 431 18.18 14.38 30.30
CA LEU A 431 17.11 15.22 29.78
C LEU A 431 16.24 15.75 30.93
N ASP A 432 16.56 16.96 31.38
CA ASP A 432 15.73 17.69 32.35
C ASP A 432 14.38 18.14 31.75
N TRP A 433 13.48 18.62 32.60
CA TRP A 433 12.16 19.07 32.17
C TRP A 433 12.22 20.15 31.08
N GLY A 434 13.10 21.15 31.26
CA GLY A 434 13.22 22.27 30.33
C GLY A 434 13.65 21.81 28.94
N GLN A 435 14.59 20.86 28.87
CA GLN A 435 15.03 20.23 27.62
C GLN A 435 13.90 19.43 26.98
N ARG A 436 13.16 18.61 27.75
CA ARG A 436 12.00 17.87 27.21
C ARG A 436 10.91 18.80 26.68
N TYR A 437 10.64 19.89 27.39
CA TYR A 437 9.70 20.93 26.97
C TYR A 437 10.15 21.61 25.67
N ASN A 438 11.43 21.95 25.57
CA ASN A 438 12.03 22.53 24.37
C ASN A 438 11.98 21.57 23.17
N ILE A 439 12.20 20.28 23.39
CA ILE A 439 12.07 19.24 22.37
C ILE A 439 10.62 19.17 21.88
N ILE A 440 9.63 19.10 22.77
CA ILE A 440 8.20 19.09 22.39
C ILE A 440 7.86 20.33 21.56
N GLY A 441 8.28 21.52 22.03
CA GLY A 441 8.06 22.78 21.33
C GLY A 441 8.78 22.85 19.98
N GLY A 442 9.97 22.28 19.86
CA GLY A 442 10.72 22.23 18.62
C GLY A 442 10.07 21.31 17.58
N ILE A 443 9.60 20.13 17.98
CA ILE A 443 8.84 19.23 17.11
C ILE A 443 7.55 19.91 16.66
N ALA A 444 6.83 20.58 17.58
CA ALA A 444 5.61 21.29 17.26
C ALA A 444 5.84 22.42 16.22
N LYS A 445 6.90 23.21 16.37
CA LYS A 445 7.31 24.23 15.39
C LYS A 445 7.65 23.61 14.03
N GLY A 446 8.36 22.49 14.01
CA GLY A 446 8.68 21.76 12.79
C GLY A 446 7.44 21.30 12.04
N LEU A 447 6.47 20.71 12.74
CA LEU A 447 5.20 20.28 12.15
C LEU A 447 4.31 21.45 11.73
N LEU A 448 4.24 22.52 12.53
CA LEU A 448 3.50 23.73 12.17
C LEU A 448 4.02 24.29 10.84
N TYR A 449 5.34 24.35 10.67
CA TYR A 449 5.94 24.76 9.41
C TYR A 449 5.51 23.85 8.25
N LEU A 450 5.54 22.53 8.42
CA LEU A 450 5.14 21.59 7.37
C LEU A 450 3.66 21.70 7.00
N HIS A 451 2.77 21.95 7.97
CA HIS A 451 1.33 21.91 7.77
C HIS A 451 0.72 23.25 7.36
N GLU A 452 1.26 24.37 7.86
CA GLU A 452 0.59 25.67 7.83
C GLU A 452 1.48 26.81 7.31
N GLU A 453 2.80 26.82 7.56
CA GLU A 453 3.66 27.99 7.24
C GLU A 453 4.56 27.83 6.00
N SER A 454 4.79 26.61 5.54
CA SER A 454 5.59 26.36 4.34
C SER A 454 4.80 26.67 3.06
N GLN A 455 5.52 26.87 1.94
CA GLN A 455 4.91 27.20 0.65
C GLN A 455 3.91 26.15 0.15
N VAL A 456 4.08 24.90 0.56
CA VAL A 456 3.21 23.79 0.23
C VAL A 456 2.95 22.98 1.48
N LYS A 457 1.72 22.54 1.68
CA LYS A 457 1.38 21.68 2.81
C LYS A 457 2.02 20.31 2.63
N ILE A 458 2.74 19.83 3.64
CA ILE A 458 3.48 18.57 3.61
C ILE A 458 3.04 17.70 4.78
N ILE A 459 2.62 16.47 4.49
CA ILE A 459 2.30 15.47 5.52
C ILE A 459 3.46 14.49 5.64
N HIS A 460 4.01 14.33 6.84
CA HIS A 460 5.22 13.55 7.12
C HIS A 460 4.97 12.04 7.05
N ARG A 461 3.87 11.56 7.65
CA ARG A 461 3.39 10.16 7.68
C ARG A 461 4.23 9.13 8.45
N ASP A 462 5.49 9.41 8.77
CA ASP A 462 6.32 8.54 9.63
C ASP A 462 6.98 9.31 10.77
N LEU A 463 6.18 10.13 11.48
CA LEU A 463 6.67 10.85 12.64
C LEU A 463 6.76 9.91 13.85
N LYS A 464 7.95 9.79 14.45
CA LYS A 464 8.26 8.89 15.57
C LYS A 464 9.54 9.32 16.27
N ALA A 465 9.84 8.76 17.45
CA ALA A 465 11.00 9.17 18.24
C ALA A 465 12.34 8.92 17.52
N SER A 466 12.46 7.87 16.71
CA SER A 466 13.69 7.62 15.92
C SER A 466 13.91 8.63 14.79
N ASN A 467 12.85 9.35 14.39
CA ASN A 467 12.89 10.36 13.33
C ASN A 467 12.98 11.79 13.90
N ILE A 468 13.23 11.93 15.20
CA ILE A 468 13.58 13.20 15.85
C ILE A 468 15.06 13.15 16.23
N LEU A 469 15.89 13.90 15.53
CA LEU A 469 17.31 14.05 15.87
C LEU A 469 17.53 15.24 16.80
N LEU A 470 18.61 15.19 17.59
CA LEU A 470 18.96 16.23 18.54
C LEU A 470 20.31 16.85 18.19
N ASP A 471 20.35 18.16 17.97
CA ASP A 471 21.61 18.86 17.73
C ASP A 471 22.46 19.00 19.01
N SER A 472 23.63 19.62 18.91
CA SER A 472 24.58 19.78 20.02
C SER A 472 24.00 20.53 21.23
N GLU A 473 22.96 21.34 21.02
CA GLU A 473 22.25 22.10 22.05
C GLU A 473 20.96 21.39 22.51
N LEU A 474 20.74 20.15 22.07
CA LEU A 474 19.53 19.35 22.31
C LEU A 474 18.25 19.95 21.71
N ASN A 475 18.36 20.78 20.66
CA ASN A 475 17.20 21.18 19.89
C ASN A 475 16.76 20.05 18.97
N SER A 476 15.44 19.83 18.89
CA SER A 476 14.86 18.79 18.05
C SER A 476 14.80 19.16 16.58
N LYS A 477 15.17 18.22 15.71
CA LYS A 477 15.03 18.30 14.26
C LYS A 477 14.32 17.07 13.69
N ILE A 478 13.24 17.28 12.95
CA ILE A 478 12.50 16.22 12.25
C ILE A 478 13.28 15.77 11.02
N THR A 479 13.41 14.46 10.82
CA THR A 479 14.09 13.83 9.68
C THR A 479 13.24 12.75 9.02
N ASP A 480 13.75 12.18 7.92
CA ASP A 480 13.20 11.04 7.19
C ASP A 480 11.87 11.31 6.46
N PHE A 481 11.96 12.15 5.43
CA PHE A 481 10.82 12.56 4.60
C PHE A 481 10.51 11.57 3.45
N GLY A 482 11.05 10.35 3.48
CA GLY A 482 10.88 9.37 2.40
C GLY A 482 9.41 9.06 2.10
N LEU A 483 8.56 9.04 3.13
CA LEU A 483 7.12 8.80 3.01
C LEU A 483 6.27 10.06 2.87
N ALA A 484 6.89 11.24 2.96
CA ALA A 484 6.20 12.52 3.00
C ALA A 484 5.43 12.80 1.69
N ARG A 485 4.33 13.53 1.81
CA ARG A 485 3.45 13.87 0.69
C ARG A 485 3.15 15.35 0.66
N ILE A 486 3.38 15.97 -0.49
CA ILE A 486 2.95 17.33 -0.79
C ILE A 486 1.45 17.30 -1.11
N PHE A 487 0.69 18.17 -0.45
CA PHE A 487 -0.73 18.39 -0.68
C PHE A 487 -0.92 19.62 -1.57
N ASP A 488 -1.90 19.55 -2.47
CA ASP A 488 -2.35 20.74 -3.21
C ASP A 488 -3.05 21.72 -2.25
N ILE A 489 -3.15 22.99 -2.66
CA ILE A 489 -3.61 24.11 -1.79
C ILE A 489 -4.94 23.79 -1.08
N ASP A 490 -5.90 23.21 -1.80
CA ASP A 490 -7.24 22.90 -1.28
C ASP A 490 -7.38 21.47 -0.73
N GLN A 491 -6.32 20.67 -0.80
CA GLN A 491 -6.35 19.30 -0.33
C GLN A 491 -6.33 19.27 1.21
N THR A 492 -7.38 18.71 1.80
CA THR A 492 -7.52 18.53 3.25
C THR A 492 -7.20 17.11 3.69
N ARG A 493 -7.37 16.13 2.79
CA ARG A 493 -7.16 14.71 3.04
C ARG A 493 -6.67 14.01 1.76
N ALA A 494 -5.88 12.96 1.94
CA ALA A 494 -5.49 12.04 0.89
C ALA A 494 -5.81 10.59 1.29
N VAL A 495 -5.92 9.72 0.30
CA VAL A 495 -6.13 8.29 0.46
C VAL A 495 -4.98 7.56 -0.23
N THR A 496 -4.50 6.46 0.35
CA THR A 496 -3.46 5.63 -0.23
C THR A 496 -3.75 4.16 0.05
N ASP A 497 -3.62 3.33 -0.98
CA ASP A 497 -3.74 1.87 -0.85
C ASP A 497 -2.50 1.26 -0.18
N ARG A 498 -1.38 2.02 -0.18
CA ARG A 498 -0.14 1.63 0.47
C ARG A 498 -0.01 2.33 1.82
N ILE A 499 -0.39 1.63 2.88
CA ILE A 499 -0.11 2.05 4.26
C ILE A 499 1.38 1.83 4.53
N ALA A 500 2.06 2.90 4.91
CA ALA A 500 3.47 2.90 5.26
C ALA A 500 3.71 3.89 6.41
N GLY A 501 4.56 3.51 7.34
CA GLY A 501 4.80 4.24 8.59
C GLY A 501 5.05 3.25 9.73
N THR A 502 5.27 3.79 10.93
CA THR A 502 5.64 2.96 12.09
C THR A 502 4.43 2.66 12.95
N PHE A 503 4.19 1.36 13.19
CA PHE A 503 3.10 0.91 14.05
C PHE A 503 3.26 1.48 15.48
N GLY A 504 2.14 1.81 16.12
CA GLY A 504 2.12 2.53 17.41
C GLY A 504 2.09 4.06 17.26
N TYR A 505 2.54 4.63 16.14
CA TYR A 505 2.47 6.07 15.86
C TYR A 505 1.40 6.43 14.83
N MET A 506 0.94 5.46 14.04
CA MET A 506 -0.03 5.70 12.97
C MET A 506 -1.44 5.97 13.51
N ALA A 507 -2.07 7.00 12.97
CA ALA A 507 -3.44 7.36 13.31
C ALA A 507 -4.46 6.27 12.92
N PRO A 508 -5.55 6.06 13.69
CA PRO A 508 -6.50 4.98 13.44
C PRO A 508 -7.14 5.02 12.05
N GLU A 509 -7.52 6.20 11.55
CA GLU A 509 -8.10 6.38 10.22
C GLU A 509 -7.12 6.05 9.09
N TYR A 510 -5.83 6.28 9.33
CA TYR A 510 -4.77 5.97 8.38
C TYR A 510 -4.53 4.47 8.30
N VAL A 511 -4.49 3.79 9.45
CA VAL A 511 -4.36 2.32 9.51
C VAL A 511 -5.60 1.62 8.96
N ARG A 512 -6.81 2.11 9.26
CA ARG A 512 -8.07 1.45 8.89
C ARG A 512 -8.49 1.68 7.45
N ARG A 513 -8.21 2.86 6.89
CA ARG A 513 -8.77 3.31 5.61
C ARG A 513 -7.73 3.90 4.64
N GLY A 514 -6.46 3.92 5.02
CA GLY A 514 -5.42 4.61 4.23
C GLY A 514 -5.62 6.13 4.17
N HIS A 515 -6.49 6.70 5.00
CA HIS A 515 -6.77 8.14 5.02
C HIS A 515 -5.68 8.87 5.80
N PHE A 516 -5.00 9.84 5.18
CA PHE A 516 -4.02 10.65 5.89
C PHE A 516 -4.20 12.14 5.60
N SER A 517 -3.81 12.95 6.58
CA SER A 517 -3.87 14.41 6.56
C SER A 517 -2.89 14.96 7.60
N SER A 518 -2.85 16.29 7.78
CA SER A 518 -2.13 16.90 8.90
C SER A 518 -2.57 16.33 10.26
N LYS A 519 -3.86 15.96 10.40
CA LYS A 519 -4.39 15.34 11.63
C LYS A 519 -3.78 13.97 11.93
N SER A 520 -3.25 13.28 10.92
CA SER A 520 -2.59 11.99 11.11
C SER A 520 -1.18 12.18 11.70
N ASP A 521 -0.45 13.21 11.27
CA ASP A 521 0.83 13.61 11.90
C ASP A 521 0.62 14.16 13.32
N VAL A 522 -0.48 14.91 13.54
CA VAL A 522 -0.87 15.39 14.89
C VAL A 522 -1.06 14.22 15.85
N TYR A 523 -1.69 13.13 15.40
CA TYR A 523 -1.83 11.93 16.21
C TYR A 523 -0.47 11.34 16.61
N SER A 524 0.44 11.18 15.64
CA SER A 524 1.81 10.70 15.90
C SER A 524 2.58 11.63 16.86
N PHE A 525 2.35 12.94 16.76
CA PHE A 525 2.90 13.93 17.69
C PHE A 525 2.33 13.76 19.12
N GLY A 526 1.05 13.42 19.25
CA GLY A 526 0.46 13.06 20.54
C GLY A 526 1.18 11.90 21.22
N ILE A 527 1.51 10.85 20.47
CA ILE A 527 2.31 9.71 20.98
C ILE A 527 3.69 10.20 21.45
N LEU A 528 4.38 11.00 20.64
CA LEU A 528 5.69 11.56 20.98
C LEU A 528 5.67 12.36 22.29
N ILE A 529 4.64 13.19 22.51
CA ILE A 529 4.48 13.92 23.78
C ILE A 529 4.43 12.94 24.95
N ILE A 530 3.62 11.88 24.84
CA ILE A 530 3.47 10.90 25.91
C ILE A 530 4.79 10.17 26.17
N GLU A 531 5.53 9.77 25.13
CA GLU A 531 6.83 9.12 25.28
C GLU A 531 7.86 10.04 25.93
N ILE A 532 7.91 11.31 25.51
CA ILE A 532 8.84 12.30 26.07
C ILE A 532 8.54 12.55 27.55
N ILE A 533 7.28 12.72 27.93
CA ILE A 533 6.92 13.04 29.32
C ILE A 533 7.09 11.83 30.24
N SER A 534 6.64 10.66 29.79
CA SER A 534 6.68 9.44 30.61
C SER A 534 8.05 8.78 30.64
N GLY A 535 8.91 9.07 29.65
CA GLY A 535 10.16 8.35 29.45
C GLY A 535 9.96 6.88 29.06
N ARG A 536 8.71 6.47 28.76
CA ARG A 536 8.34 5.12 28.33
C ARG A 536 8.12 5.12 26.82
N MET A 537 8.70 4.14 26.13
CA MET A 537 8.47 3.95 24.71
C MET A 537 7.13 3.25 24.50
N ASN A 538 6.42 3.63 23.44
CA ASN A 538 5.24 2.91 22.98
C ASN A 538 5.66 1.62 22.23
N ASN A 539 6.16 0.63 22.98
CA ASN A 539 6.55 -0.67 22.45
C ASN A 539 5.43 -1.69 22.72
N ASN A 540 4.97 -2.37 21.66
CA ASN A 540 3.98 -3.47 21.73
C ASN A 540 4.52 -4.76 22.39
N ASN A 541 5.39 -4.68 23.38
CA ASN A 541 5.86 -5.87 24.08
C ASN A 541 4.83 -6.21 25.17
N ASP A 542 4.32 -7.44 25.13
CA ASP A 542 3.19 -8.00 25.91
C ASP A 542 3.31 -7.94 27.46
N ASP A 543 4.31 -7.24 28.02
CA ASP A 543 4.62 -7.22 29.45
C ASP A 543 4.35 -5.88 30.17
N ASP A 544 4.08 -4.79 29.45
CA ASP A 544 3.77 -3.48 30.08
C ASP A 544 2.35 -3.03 29.71
N ASP A 545 1.57 -2.65 30.73
CA ASP A 545 0.23 -2.07 30.59
C ASP A 545 0.20 -1.02 29.45
N ASP A 546 -0.80 -1.10 28.57
CA ASP A 546 -1.01 -0.16 27.46
C ASP A 546 -0.76 1.29 27.92
N LEU A 547 0.33 1.89 27.44
CA LEU A 547 0.83 3.20 27.88
C LEU A 547 -0.25 4.27 27.76
N LEU A 548 -1.08 4.20 26.72
CA LEU A 548 -2.16 5.17 26.50
C LEU A 548 -3.31 4.95 27.50
N THR A 549 -3.63 3.69 27.83
CA THR A 549 -4.56 3.35 28.92
C THR A 549 -4.05 3.89 30.25
N TYR A 550 -2.78 3.61 30.58
CA TYR A 550 -2.14 4.07 31.81
C TYR A 550 -2.21 5.59 31.96
N VAL A 551 -1.82 6.33 30.92
CA VAL A 551 -1.85 7.79 30.88
C VAL A 551 -3.28 8.31 31.02
N TRP A 552 -4.22 7.76 30.26
CA TRP A 552 -5.62 8.17 30.31
C TRP A 552 -6.22 8.01 31.71
N GLU A 553 -5.98 6.87 32.37
CA GLU A 553 -6.49 6.61 33.70
C GLU A 553 -5.94 7.58 34.74
N HIS A 554 -4.62 7.78 34.75
CA HIS A 554 -3.97 8.66 35.71
C HIS A 554 -4.31 10.13 35.45
N TRP A 555 -4.47 10.54 34.19
CA TRP A 555 -4.93 11.88 33.85
C TRP A 555 -6.35 12.13 34.37
N ARG A 556 -7.28 11.18 34.16
CA ARG A 556 -8.66 11.25 34.67
C ARG A 556 -8.71 11.30 36.21
N LYS A 557 -7.82 10.57 36.88
CA LYS A 557 -7.67 10.57 38.35
C LYS A 557 -6.90 11.79 38.87
N LYS A 558 -6.47 12.73 38.00
CA LYS A 558 -5.61 13.88 38.32
C LYS A 558 -4.28 13.49 39.00
N SER A 559 -3.78 12.30 38.72
CA SER A 559 -2.54 11.73 39.26
C SER A 559 -1.37 11.91 38.29
N ILE A 560 -1.12 13.15 37.88
CA ILE A 560 -0.13 13.50 36.84
C ILE A 560 1.30 13.04 37.20
N SER A 561 1.64 13.05 38.49
CA SER A 561 2.95 12.59 38.98
C SER A 561 3.28 11.14 38.66
N ASN A 562 2.26 10.30 38.43
CA ASN A 562 2.47 8.90 38.06
C ASN A 562 2.78 8.74 36.57
N ILE A 563 2.37 9.71 35.74
CA ILE A 563 2.61 9.70 34.30
C ILE A 563 4.02 10.18 33.98
N VAL A 564 4.48 11.24 34.64
CA VAL A 564 5.80 11.82 34.40
C VAL A 564 6.89 10.83 34.77
N ASP A 565 7.95 10.80 33.96
CA ASP A 565 9.14 9.97 34.16
C ASP A 565 9.63 10.06 35.61
N SER A 566 9.65 8.91 36.29
CA SER A 566 10.00 8.81 37.72
C SER A 566 11.42 9.30 38.00
N THR A 567 12.30 9.30 37.00
CA THR A 567 13.68 9.83 37.14
C THR A 567 13.71 11.34 37.36
N MET A 568 12.64 12.07 37.04
CA MET A 568 12.53 13.51 37.31
C MET A 568 12.20 13.85 38.77
N GLY A 569 11.73 12.89 39.57
CA GLY A 569 11.28 13.14 40.94
C GLY A 569 10.23 14.25 41.01
N ASN A 570 10.54 15.35 41.72
CA ASN A 570 9.68 16.55 41.78
C ASN A 570 10.25 17.74 40.97
N ASN A 571 11.20 17.51 40.07
CA ASN A 571 11.92 18.56 39.34
C ASN A 571 11.23 18.94 38.02
N TYR A 572 9.92 19.19 38.06
CA TYR A 572 9.17 19.70 36.91
C TYR A 572 7.99 20.60 37.35
N PRO A 573 7.62 21.63 36.58
CA PRO A 573 6.42 22.41 36.83
C PRO A 573 5.16 21.59 36.53
N ILE A 574 4.40 21.24 37.57
CA ILE A 574 3.17 20.43 37.46
C ILE A 574 2.16 21.00 36.45
N ASN A 575 2.07 22.33 36.32
CA ASN A 575 1.16 22.99 35.39
C ASN A 575 1.58 22.78 33.93
N GLU A 576 2.87 22.81 33.65
CA GLU A 576 3.40 22.55 32.31
C GLU A 576 3.26 21.07 31.95
N ALA A 577 3.57 20.17 32.88
CA ALA A 577 3.39 18.74 32.69
C ALA A 577 1.93 18.36 32.43
N SER A 578 1.01 18.88 33.27
CA SER A 578 -0.43 18.70 33.10
C SER A 578 -0.90 19.18 31.72
N ARG A 579 -0.41 20.35 31.29
CA ARG A 579 -0.75 20.93 29.99
C ARG A 579 -0.22 20.08 28.84
N CYS A 580 1.03 19.63 28.89
CA CYS A 580 1.57 18.81 27.81
C CYS A 580 0.84 17.46 27.71
N ILE A 581 0.47 16.83 28.83
CA ILE A 581 -0.34 15.61 28.81
C ILE A 581 -1.72 15.88 28.20
N GLU A 582 -2.37 16.98 28.57
CA GLU A 582 -3.66 17.38 27.98
C GLU A 582 -3.55 17.61 26.47
N ILE A 583 -2.52 18.33 26.01
CA ILE A 583 -2.22 18.50 24.57
C ILE A 583 -2.05 17.14 23.91
N GLY A 584 -1.24 16.24 24.50
CA GLY A 584 -1.03 14.89 24.00
C GLY A 584 -2.34 14.13 23.83
N LEU A 585 -3.22 14.15 24.82
CA LEU A 585 -4.53 13.50 24.76
C LEU A 585 -5.46 14.14 23.70
N LEU A 586 -5.46 15.46 23.56
CA LEU A 586 -6.21 16.17 22.51
C LEU A 586 -5.68 15.86 21.11
N CYS A 587 -4.39 15.55 20.96
CA CYS A 587 -3.82 15.07 19.71
C CYS A 587 -4.22 13.61 19.40
N LEU A 588 -4.54 12.80 20.41
CA LEU A 588 -4.82 11.35 20.30
C LEU A 588 -6.31 11.00 20.15
N GLN A 589 -7.15 11.97 19.80
CA GLN A 589 -8.58 11.74 19.60
C GLN A 589 -8.85 10.77 18.44
N GLU A 590 -9.90 9.95 18.56
CA GLU A 590 -10.23 8.96 17.52
C GLU A 590 -10.57 9.62 16.19
N ALA A 591 -11.53 10.56 16.22
CA ALA A 591 -11.93 11.29 15.04
C ALA A 591 -10.85 12.33 14.68
N PRO A 592 -10.40 12.40 13.42
CA PRO A 592 -9.41 13.39 12.99
C PRO A 592 -9.84 14.83 13.25
N ASP A 593 -11.15 15.11 13.15
CA ASP A 593 -11.69 16.46 13.30
C ASP A 593 -11.64 16.96 14.75
N ASP A 594 -11.70 16.04 15.72
CA ASP A 594 -11.60 16.35 17.16
C ASP A 594 -10.16 16.64 17.61
N ARG A 595 -9.16 16.30 16.79
CA ARG A 595 -7.75 16.58 17.11
C ARG A 595 -7.44 18.06 16.94
N ILE A 596 -6.70 18.65 17.86
CA ILE A 596 -6.26 20.05 17.75
C ILE A 596 -5.28 20.26 16.57
N THR A 597 -5.16 21.50 16.08
CA THR A 597 -4.19 21.87 15.04
C THR A 597 -2.81 22.16 15.62
N MET A 598 -1.74 22.14 14.81
CA MET A 598 -0.41 22.46 15.29
C MET A 598 -0.28 23.93 15.72
N SER A 599 -1.00 24.84 15.07
CA SER A 599 -1.12 26.24 15.54
C SER A 599 -1.74 26.33 16.94
N THR A 600 -2.79 25.55 17.20
CA THR A 600 -3.41 25.46 18.53
C THR A 600 -2.47 24.88 19.57
N VAL A 601 -1.73 23.80 19.23
CA VAL A 601 -0.67 23.23 20.07
C VAL A 601 0.32 24.31 20.48
N MET A 602 0.78 25.15 19.54
CA MET A 602 1.74 26.23 19.82
C MET A 602 1.18 27.30 20.77
N VAL A 603 -0.10 27.65 20.64
CA VAL A 603 -0.77 28.59 21.56
C VAL A 603 -0.81 28.00 22.97
N MET A 604 -1.20 26.73 23.11
CA MET A 604 -1.26 26.06 24.41
C MET A 604 0.14 25.93 25.04
N LEU A 605 1.16 25.51 24.28
CA LEU A 605 2.55 25.46 24.76
C LEU A 605 3.08 26.84 25.19
N SER A 606 2.58 27.94 24.61
CA SER A 606 2.98 29.29 25.03
C SER A 606 2.36 29.75 26.35
N GLY A 607 1.53 28.93 27.00
CA GLY A 607 0.91 29.22 28.29
C GLY A 607 -0.47 29.87 28.23
N TYR A 608 -0.99 30.13 27.04
CA TYR A 608 -2.35 30.65 26.87
C TYR A 608 -3.38 29.54 27.06
N SER A 609 -4.44 29.85 27.80
CA SER A 609 -5.59 28.97 27.96
C SER A 609 -6.51 29.08 26.75
N VAL A 610 -6.85 27.94 26.15
CA VAL A 610 -7.86 27.82 25.10
C VAL A 610 -8.95 26.90 25.61
N THR A 611 -10.21 27.27 25.44
CA THR A 611 -11.34 26.50 25.94
C THR A 611 -11.66 25.36 24.97
N PHE A 612 -11.46 24.11 25.40
CA PHE A 612 -11.82 22.92 24.63
C PHE A 612 -12.79 22.03 25.41
N ASN A 613 -13.51 21.17 24.70
CA ASN A 613 -14.13 20.01 25.33
C ASN A 613 -13.03 19.14 25.93
N ALA A 614 -13.28 18.56 27.11
CA ALA A 614 -12.33 17.62 27.72
C ALA A 614 -12.01 16.51 26.70
N PRO A 615 -10.74 16.09 26.55
CA PRO A 615 -10.38 15.04 25.62
C PRO A 615 -11.19 13.78 25.93
N SER A 616 -11.61 13.08 24.88
CA SER A 616 -12.21 11.75 25.02
C SER A 616 -11.14 10.68 25.16
N LYS A 617 -11.57 9.50 25.63
CA LYS A 617 -10.73 8.34 25.85
C LYS A 617 -10.10 7.90 24.49
N PRO A 618 -8.76 7.84 24.33
CA PRO A 618 -8.11 7.57 23.04
C PRO A 618 -8.53 6.24 22.39
N ALA A 619 -8.66 6.17 21.07
CA ALA A 619 -9.26 5.03 20.34
C ALA A 619 -8.62 3.64 20.57
N PHE A 620 -7.36 3.59 20.99
CA PHE A 620 -6.52 2.39 20.97
C PHE A 620 -6.52 1.58 22.27
N LEU A 621 -7.54 1.72 23.12
CA LEU A 621 -7.56 0.92 24.35
C LEU A 621 -7.97 -0.48 24.02
N SER A 622 -7.14 -1.42 24.46
CA SER A 622 -7.52 -2.81 24.63
C SER A 622 -8.90 -2.86 25.27
N ARG A 623 -9.91 -3.35 24.53
CA ARG A 623 -11.23 -3.62 25.11
C ARG A 623 -11.02 -4.67 26.19
N THR A 624 -10.97 -4.24 27.45
CA THR A 624 -11.00 -5.13 28.59
C THR A 624 -12.21 -6.04 28.44
N VAL A 625 -11.96 -7.35 28.44
CA VAL A 625 -13.01 -8.37 28.53
C VAL A 625 -13.70 -8.17 29.87
N GLY A 626 -14.84 -7.50 29.86
CA GLY A 626 -15.56 -7.17 31.08
C GLY A 626 -16.51 -6.01 30.88
N ASP A 627 -17.54 -6.22 30.05
CA ASP A 627 -18.86 -5.58 30.16
C ASP A 627 -19.78 -6.20 29.10
N ILE A 628 -20.12 -7.47 29.31
CA ILE A 628 -21.31 -8.10 28.70
C ILE A 628 -22.20 -8.50 29.88
N PRO A 629 -23.49 -8.12 29.91
CA PRO A 629 -24.40 -8.56 30.96
C PRO A 629 -24.47 -10.09 30.98
N ILE A 630 -24.17 -10.68 32.15
CA ILE A 630 -24.22 -12.12 32.37
C ILE A 630 -25.70 -12.53 32.36
N ASP A 631 -26.10 -13.33 31.37
CA ASP A 631 -27.29 -14.17 31.46
C ASP A 631 -26.84 -15.57 31.89
N GLU A 632 -27.47 -16.08 32.94
CA GLU A 632 -27.08 -17.32 33.63
C GLU A 632 -27.37 -18.55 32.76
N GLY A 633 -26.33 -19.34 32.47
CA GLY A 633 -26.46 -20.59 31.74
C GLY A 633 -25.28 -21.52 31.97
N ASN A 634 -25.37 -22.32 33.04
CA ASN A 634 -24.46 -23.40 33.42
C ASN A 634 -23.89 -24.21 32.24
N ARG A 635 -22.55 -24.33 32.17
CA ARG A 635 -21.86 -25.61 31.94
C ARG A 635 -20.38 -25.53 32.31
N SER A 636 -20.02 -26.40 33.24
CA SER A 636 -18.70 -26.71 33.77
C SER A 636 -17.72 -27.22 32.71
N SER A 637 -16.46 -26.74 32.76
CA SER A 637 -15.26 -27.52 33.11
C SER A 637 -13.99 -26.98 32.42
N GLY A 638 -12.88 -26.98 33.17
CA GLY A 638 -11.52 -27.02 32.62
C GLY A 638 -10.67 -25.76 32.80
N TYR A 639 -10.20 -25.50 34.02
CA TYR A 639 -9.00 -24.69 34.26
C TYR A 639 -7.77 -25.47 33.73
N SER A 640 -6.97 -24.88 32.85
CA SER A 640 -5.59 -25.32 32.59
C SER A 640 -4.65 -24.14 32.66
N GLN A 641 -3.86 -24.12 33.73
CA GLN A 641 -2.67 -23.29 33.93
C GLN A 641 -1.65 -23.52 32.79
N SER A 642 -1.17 -22.44 32.18
CA SER A 642 -0.04 -22.48 31.25
C SER A 642 1.27 -22.67 32.02
N HIS A 643 1.93 -23.81 31.79
CA HIS A 643 3.27 -24.10 32.26
C HIS A 643 4.33 -23.37 31.42
N ILE A 644 5.30 -22.76 32.11
CA ILE A 644 6.55 -22.25 31.53
C ILE A 644 7.48 -23.46 31.26
N LEU A 645 7.96 -23.63 30.02
CA LEU A 645 8.93 -24.67 29.68
C LEU A 645 10.37 -24.15 29.93
N ARG A 646 11.14 -24.92 30.70
CA ARG A 646 12.57 -24.70 30.99
C ARG A 646 13.38 -25.91 30.47
N ASP A 647 14.64 -25.71 30.07
CA ASP A 647 15.54 -26.82 29.72
C ASP A 647 16.04 -27.57 30.99
N LYS A 648 16.69 -28.73 30.81
CA LYS A 648 17.11 -29.69 31.83
C LYS A 648 18.02 -29.15 32.93
N ASP A 649 18.59 -27.95 32.75
CA ASP A 649 19.40 -27.25 33.77
C ASP A 649 18.70 -26.01 34.37
N GLY A 650 17.42 -25.74 34.03
CA GLY A 650 16.57 -24.78 34.75
C GLY A 650 16.64 -23.30 34.33
N ASN A 651 17.28 -22.97 33.20
CA ASN A 651 17.32 -21.62 32.62
C ASN A 651 16.20 -21.34 31.60
N GLU A 652 15.86 -20.06 31.42
CA GLU A 652 14.87 -19.53 30.48
C GLU A 652 15.51 -19.26 29.09
N LEU A 653 14.85 -19.67 28.00
CA LEU A 653 15.44 -19.70 26.65
C LEU A 653 15.13 -18.44 25.83
N SER A 654 16.18 -17.79 25.32
CA SER A 654 16.12 -16.70 24.31
C SER A 654 16.02 -17.26 22.88
N ILE A 655 15.24 -16.61 22.00
CA ILE A 655 14.97 -16.99 20.59
C ILE A 655 16.17 -16.66 19.67
N THR A 656 17.39 -17.02 20.08
CA THR A 656 18.58 -16.95 19.21
C THR A 656 19.37 -18.26 19.11
N ASP A 657 19.08 -19.28 19.92
CA ASP A 657 19.92 -20.50 19.99
C ASP A 657 19.29 -21.79 19.46
N LEU A 658 18.23 -21.73 18.65
CA LEU A 658 17.62 -22.93 18.04
C LEU A 658 17.69 -22.96 16.52
N THR A 659 18.87 -22.65 15.97
CA THR A 659 19.26 -23.08 14.63
C THR A 659 20.65 -23.72 14.69
N LEU A 660 20.70 -25.01 14.99
CA LEU A 660 21.68 -25.99 14.48
C LEU A 660 21.35 -27.37 15.07
N ARG A 661 20.39 -28.05 14.45
CA ARG A 661 20.44 -29.50 14.17
C ARG A 661 19.40 -29.89 13.13
#